data_AF-A0A5B0KZM3-F1
#
_entry.id   AF-A0A5B0KZM3-F1
#
_cell.length_a   1.000
_cell.length_b   1.000
_cell.length_c   1.000
_cell.angle_alpha   90.00
_cell.angle_beta   90.00
_cell.angle_gamma   90.00
#
_symmetry.space_group_name_H-M   'P 1'
#
loop_
_entity.id
_entity.type
_entity.pdbx_description
1 polymer ?
#
loop_
_entity_poly.entity_id
_entity_poly.type
_entity_poly.pdbx_seq_one_letter_code
_entity_poly.pdbx_strand_id
1 'polypeptide(L)'
;MAGTGLPTGGNRPPVLLDPSPLVQPDNSAAQAWGALRQTADAATHDFSRLAAQAEHANRLKYLTDLDLAARDERIKLYGQHRDDPEGFSAAWRGYAEGVLGGVELKYADFARQKLEENRLAVVDNILQNKFTKDKRLAADSVNARLEASVTDLTGNAYRGGTGTPEFLSASRTARATLDDAVAAGLMSKDAADIRFDKLMQQAQGESIVGHVRRLYDDRGMEGAFTELERVTKELRLDPAEMERVRNRAESEIRQWETLRRTDLTEARADAQTIHTSFQQGVAVPSAQVEEVAGKLAAAKGWREAAQLRAAAARFEQLQDIARLPLDQMTKRVADLRASTTAPPADDFGALAAAVKGQESGGRQFRADGVTPLTSSKGAVGVMQVMPATGPEAAQAAGLPWDEGKFRTDPAYNEALGKAYLRKMVDRYDGNRTLALAAYNAGPGAVDGWLKDFGDPRAGGITDERWAAAIPFKETREYVSGITSKVGGFAAPGTDPKLLGGVQRVLAAKANDEWKKVAKGLDQGIMPPASTLTDILTAASRAGDHDLLEEVASRVDRAQIISAAGQQPLAQQDALRTSLEQEAGTTGLSPGKAALLTDLRKLEDDTRTRVKSDPLGLAVDRGLLPALPAVDWANADAAAGALKERQRAAVATATHYGVGTVPVLRPDELNSLKATWDQGDSGTRARIVGTLARSLDGKHLTATLEKVAGDNPVFASAGLIYQQNPDLALSIVRGTSYIDADKKILPPEKNVSTEVNDFLGTAASGMPQSRSAIEQAALARYADLSAGAKDFSGAFDSSRMQQALRDVTGGVVSWGQGTKLFGLAGVPKVIPPKPGMTDSEFGKLIDSLTDADLMGMTTGSGTQIKASEFRRLASLHDAGPGRYMVEIGGGFARGTDGQPFVLDLSRKAQ
;
A
#
# COMPACT_ATOMS: atom_id res chain seq x y z
N MET A 1 32.17 -109.03 19.22
CA MET A 1 33.57 -109.26 18.79
C MET A 1 34.16 -110.35 19.68
N ALA A 2 34.89 -111.29 19.04
CA ALA A 2 35.84 -112.28 19.57
C ALA A 2 35.37 -113.30 20.64
N GLY A 3 35.78 -114.57 20.47
CA GLY A 3 35.88 -115.53 21.58
C GLY A 3 35.03 -116.79 21.42
N THR A 4 35.68 -117.83 20.91
CA THR A 4 35.20 -119.16 20.55
C THR A 4 34.81 -120.06 21.73
N GLY A 5 33.85 -120.96 21.48
CA GLY A 5 33.88 -122.34 21.96
C GLY A 5 33.01 -122.65 23.19
N LEU A 6 31.97 -123.47 23.00
CA LEU A 6 31.44 -124.31 24.07
C LEU A 6 31.34 -125.77 23.57
N PRO A 7 31.96 -126.73 24.28
CA PRO A 7 31.94 -128.15 23.94
C PRO A 7 30.65 -128.83 24.40
N THR A 8 30.29 -129.88 23.68
CA THR A 8 29.20 -130.82 24.00
C THR A 8 29.55 -131.76 25.13
N GLY A 9 28.53 -132.12 25.92
CA GLY A 9 28.33 -133.50 26.37
C GLY A 9 29.01 -133.88 27.69
N GLY A 10 28.23 -133.82 28.76
CA GLY A 10 28.50 -134.56 30.00
C GLY A 10 28.49 -136.05 29.74
N ASN A 11 29.53 -136.71 30.25
CA ASN A 11 29.78 -138.13 30.19
C ASN A 11 29.09 -138.83 31.39
N ARG A 12 28.52 -140.02 31.13
CA ARG A 12 28.56 -141.23 31.98
C ARG A 12 27.38 -141.63 32.91
N PRO A 13 27.21 -142.97 33.14
CA PRO A 13 25.97 -143.73 33.47
C PRO A 13 25.96 -144.18 34.96
N PRO A 14 25.43 -145.35 35.43
CA PRO A 14 24.24 -146.23 35.17
C PRO A 14 23.26 -146.30 36.42
N VAL A 15 22.21 -147.14 36.61
CA VAL A 15 22.20 -148.60 36.96
C VAL A 15 20.77 -149.17 37.31
N LEU A 16 20.49 -150.40 36.80
CA LEU A 16 19.72 -151.63 37.24
C LEU A 16 18.32 -151.61 37.91
N LEU A 17 17.49 -152.63 37.59
CA LEU A 17 17.08 -153.75 38.48
C LEU A 17 16.26 -154.88 37.74
N ASP A 18 16.44 -156.14 38.19
CA ASP A 18 15.82 -157.45 37.81
C ASP A 18 14.78 -157.89 38.88
N PRO A 19 13.71 -158.69 38.62
CA PRO A 19 13.71 -160.18 38.80
C PRO A 19 12.80 -161.06 37.89
N SER A 20 13.13 -162.38 37.84
CA SER A 20 12.63 -163.60 37.11
C SER A 20 11.25 -164.20 37.59
N PRO A 21 10.68 -165.40 37.18
CA PRO A 21 11.26 -166.57 36.45
C PRO A 21 10.35 -167.48 35.51
N LEU A 22 11.03 -168.49 34.89
CA LEU A 22 10.63 -169.84 34.39
C LEU A 22 9.92 -170.10 33.02
N VAL A 23 10.71 -170.70 32.11
CA VAL A 23 10.52 -171.79 31.09
C VAL A 23 9.26 -171.85 30.19
N GLN A 24 9.52 -172.00 28.87
CA GLN A 24 8.69 -172.22 27.65
C GLN A 24 7.42 -173.13 27.74
N PRO A 25 6.53 -173.21 26.72
CA PRO A 25 6.19 -172.30 25.59
C PRO A 25 4.67 -172.02 25.36
N ASP A 26 4.41 -171.02 24.49
CA ASP A 26 3.31 -170.80 23.50
C ASP A 26 2.17 -169.75 23.72
N ASN A 27 1.86 -169.06 22.59
CA ASN A 27 0.74 -168.18 22.14
C ASN A 27 0.87 -166.62 22.03
N SER A 28 1.46 -166.19 20.90
CA SER A 28 0.95 -165.31 19.80
C SER A 28 0.69 -163.77 19.91
N ALA A 29 1.52 -163.02 19.15
CA ALA A 29 1.26 -161.92 18.18
C ALA A 29 0.48 -160.62 18.51
N ALA A 30 -0.41 -160.53 19.50
CA ALA A 30 -1.23 -159.31 19.71
C ALA A 30 -0.48 -158.14 20.39
N GLN A 31 0.56 -158.44 21.17
CA GLN A 31 1.26 -157.45 22.01
C GLN A 31 2.27 -156.58 21.24
N ALA A 32 2.76 -157.01 20.08
CA ALA A 32 3.77 -156.27 19.32
C ALA A 32 3.21 -155.03 18.58
N TRP A 33 1.95 -155.05 18.14
CA TRP A 33 1.31 -153.91 17.45
C TRP A 33 0.95 -152.74 18.38
N GLY A 34 0.69 -153.01 19.68
CA GLY A 34 0.37 -151.99 20.67
C GLY A 34 1.55 -151.06 21.00
N ALA A 35 2.77 -151.60 21.00
CA ALA A 35 3.98 -150.84 21.31
C ALA A 35 4.36 -149.83 20.22
N LEU A 36 4.14 -150.14 18.93
CA LEU A 36 4.43 -149.23 17.81
C LEU A 36 3.51 -147.98 17.78
N ARG A 37 2.27 -148.09 18.25
CA ARG A 37 1.29 -146.98 18.26
C ARG A 37 1.63 -145.93 19.32
N GLN A 38 2.02 -146.36 20.51
CA GLN A 38 2.39 -145.45 21.61
C GLN A 38 3.60 -144.57 21.27
N THR A 39 4.58 -145.09 20.52
CA THR A 39 5.76 -144.32 20.11
C THR A 39 5.44 -143.25 19.05
N ALA A 40 4.46 -143.50 18.17
CA ALA A 40 4.00 -142.54 17.17
C ALA A 40 3.20 -141.37 17.80
N ASP A 41 2.39 -141.67 18.81
CA ASP A 41 1.61 -140.65 19.54
C ASP A 41 2.53 -139.71 20.35
N ALA A 42 3.59 -140.26 20.97
CA ALA A 42 4.58 -139.47 21.72
C ALA A 42 5.37 -138.50 20.81
N ALA A 43 5.78 -138.94 19.62
CA ALA A 43 6.49 -138.08 18.66
C ALA A 43 5.62 -136.92 18.13
N THR A 44 4.30 -137.13 17.99
CA THR A 44 3.35 -136.11 17.53
C THR A 44 3.14 -135.01 18.58
N HIS A 45 3.17 -135.38 19.87
CA HIS A 45 3.00 -134.44 20.98
C HIS A 45 4.21 -133.48 21.13
N ASP A 46 5.43 -134.00 20.97
CA ASP A 46 6.65 -133.19 21.04
C ASP A 46 6.80 -132.22 19.87
N PHE A 47 6.41 -132.63 18.66
CA PHE A 47 6.39 -131.75 17.49
C PHE A 47 5.42 -130.58 17.65
N SER A 48 4.23 -130.85 18.21
CA SER A 48 3.20 -129.83 18.47
C SER A 48 3.68 -128.76 19.47
N ARG A 49 4.45 -129.18 20.48
CA ARG A 49 5.01 -128.28 21.51
C ARG A 49 6.13 -127.39 20.97
N LEU A 50 7.03 -127.93 20.15
CA LEU A 50 8.10 -127.15 19.50
C LEU A 50 7.54 -126.18 18.44
N ALA A 51 6.50 -126.59 17.70
CA ALA A 51 5.80 -125.72 16.77
C ALA A 51 5.14 -124.53 17.49
N ALA A 52 4.50 -124.77 18.65
CA ALA A 52 3.91 -123.71 19.47
C ALA A 52 4.96 -122.73 20.05
N GLN A 53 6.13 -123.22 20.46
CA GLN A 53 7.23 -122.37 20.95
C GLN A 53 7.85 -121.53 19.82
N ALA A 54 8.07 -122.11 18.64
CA ALA A 54 8.56 -121.38 17.47
C ALA A 54 7.55 -120.32 17.00
N GLU A 55 6.25 -120.63 17.04
CA GLU A 55 5.19 -119.68 16.71
C GLU A 55 5.08 -118.53 17.73
N HIS A 56 5.28 -118.79 19.02
CA HIS A 56 5.37 -117.75 20.04
C HIS A 56 6.59 -116.83 19.84
N ALA A 57 7.76 -117.40 19.52
CA ALA A 57 8.96 -116.62 19.25
C ALA A 57 8.82 -115.74 17.99
N ASN A 58 8.23 -116.28 16.92
CA ASN A 58 7.95 -115.53 15.68
C ASN A 58 6.96 -114.38 15.92
N ARG A 59 5.92 -114.61 16.73
CA ARG A 59 4.98 -113.56 17.15
C ARG A 59 5.68 -112.44 17.91
N LEU A 60 6.54 -112.79 18.87
CA LEU A 60 7.24 -111.80 19.70
C LEU A 60 8.19 -110.94 18.86
N LYS A 61 8.95 -111.57 17.95
CA LYS A 61 9.83 -110.86 17.02
C LYS A 61 9.03 -109.88 16.14
N TYR A 62 7.95 -110.37 15.54
CA TYR A 62 7.08 -109.57 14.68
C TYR A 62 6.51 -108.33 15.40
N LEU A 63 5.96 -108.53 16.61
CA LEU A 63 5.41 -107.42 17.40
C LEU A 63 6.48 -106.44 17.88
N THR A 64 7.72 -106.89 18.06
CA THR A 64 8.85 -106.02 18.43
C THR A 64 9.29 -105.15 17.26
N ASP A 65 9.42 -105.74 16.07
CA ASP A 65 9.76 -104.99 14.84
C ASP A 65 8.66 -103.98 14.48
N LEU A 66 7.40 -104.37 14.65
CA LEU A 66 6.23 -103.48 14.49
C LEU A 66 6.26 -102.32 15.49
N ASP A 67 6.54 -102.57 16.77
CA ASP A 67 6.60 -101.53 17.79
C ASP A 67 7.73 -100.53 17.50
N LEU A 68 8.90 -100.99 17.04
CA LEU A 68 10.00 -100.11 16.62
C LEU A 68 9.61 -99.22 15.44
N ALA A 69 9.04 -99.79 14.37
CA ALA A 69 8.60 -99.02 13.21
C ALA A 69 7.47 -98.04 13.56
N ALA A 70 6.52 -98.46 14.41
CA ALA A 70 5.43 -97.61 14.88
C ALA A 70 5.97 -96.44 15.73
N ARG A 71 6.97 -96.67 16.58
CA ARG A 71 7.60 -95.60 17.38
C ARG A 71 8.30 -94.56 16.52
N ASP A 72 8.99 -94.95 15.45
CA ASP A 72 9.67 -94.03 14.54
C ASP A 72 8.66 -93.15 13.79
N GLU A 73 7.62 -93.76 13.21
CA GLU A 73 6.59 -93.00 12.51
C GLU A 73 5.80 -92.10 13.48
N ARG A 74 5.57 -92.57 14.71
CA ARG A 74 4.94 -91.79 15.78
C ARG A 74 5.73 -90.52 16.09
N ILE A 75 7.05 -90.60 16.21
CA ILE A 75 7.91 -89.44 16.49
C ILE A 75 7.83 -88.43 15.33
N LYS A 76 7.85 -88.93 14.09
CA LYS A 76 7.72 -88.10 12.88
C LYS A 76 6.36 -87.38 12.82
N LEU A 77 5.27 -88.12 12.99
CA LEU A 77 3.91 -87.56 12.96
C LEU A 77 3.67 -86.61 14.14
N TYR A 78 4.18 -86.90 15.33
CA TYR A 78 4.16 -85.98 16.47
C TYR A 78 4.90 -84.67 16.16
N GLY A 79 6.03 -84.73 15.44
CA GLY A 79 6.76 -83.54 15.00
C GLY A 79 5.96 -82.66 14.04
N GLN A 80 5.09 -83.24 13.21
CA GLN A 80 4.27 -82.54 12.22
C GLN A 80 2.96 -81.99 12.81
N HIS A 81 2.40 -82.65 13.84
CA HIS A 81 1.09 -82.34 14.42
C HIS A 81 1.18 -82.08 15.94
N ARG A 82 2.12 -81.23 16.36
CA ARG A 82 2.44 -81.02 17.80
C ARG A 82 1.29 -80.46 18.65
N ASP A 83 0.36 -79.75 18.02
CA ASP A 83 -0.79 -79.06 18.61
C ASP A 83 -2.11 -79.34 17.84
N ASP A 84 -2.10 -80.34 16.97
CA ASP A 84 -3.21 -80.73 16.11
C ASP A 84 -3.57 -82.21 16.34
N PRO A 85 -4.36 -82.52 17.38
CA PRO A 85 -4.70 -83.89 17.75
C PRO A 85 -5.57 -84.59 16.70
N GLU A 86 -6.38 -83.85 15.94
CA GLU A 86 -7.22 -84.38 14.87
C GLU A 86 -6.36 -84.76 13.66
N GLY A 87 -5.45 -83.87 13.23
CA GLY A 87 -4.49 -84.16 12.17
C GLY A 87 -3.56 -85.32 12.51
N PHE A 88 -3.04 -85.38 13.74
CA PHE A 88 -2.24 -86.52 14.21
C PHE A 88 -3.03 -87.82 14.15
N SER A 89 -4.27 -87.82 14.67
CA SER A 89 -5.11 -89.02 14.72
C SER A 89 -5.51 -89.51 13.32
N ALA A 90 -5.76 -88.60 12.39
CA ALA A 90 -6.04 -88.94 11.00
C ALA A 90 -4.81 -89.53 10.29
N ALA A 91 -3.64 -88.91 10.46
CA ALA A 91 -2.38 -89.40 9.88
C ALA A 91 -1.96 -90.76 10.47
N TRP A 92 -2.09 -90.92 11.79
CA TRP A 92 -1.81 -92.19 12.47
C TRP A 92 -2.73 -93.31 12.02
N ARG A 93 -4.02 -93.02 11.83
CA ARG A 93 -4.99 -94.00 11.32
C ARG A 93 -4.61 -94.51 9.94
N GLY A 94 -4.22 -93.60 9.02
CA GLY A 94 -3.75 -93.98 7.69
C GLY A 94 -2.50 -94.87 7.74
N TYR A 95 -1.53 -94.55 8.61
CA TYR A 95 -0.36 -95.42 8.84
C TYR A 95 -0.77 -96.80 9.38
N ALA A 96 -1.59 -96.84 10.42
CA ALA A 96 -2.03 -98.07 11.07
C ALA A 96 -2.81 -98.99 10.12
N GLU A 97 -3.70 -98.45 9.29
CA GLU A 97 -4.44 -99.20 8.27
C GLU A 97 -3.49 -99.81 7.21
N GLY A 98 -2.51 -99.02 6.75
CA GLY A 98 -1.49 -99.49 5.80
C GLY A 98 -0.64 -100.63 6.36
N VAL A 99 -0.27 -100.56 7.63
CA VAL A 99 0.46 -101.63 8.31
C VAL A 99 -0.41 -102.88 8.49
N LEU A 100 -1.65 -102.71 8.96
CA LEU A 100 -2.59 -103.82 9.21
C LEU A 100 -2.97 -104.60 7.95
N GLY A 101 -3.00 -103.94 6.79
CA GLY A 101 -3.26 -104.60 5.50
C GLY A 101 -2.19 -105.65 5.10
N GLY A 102 -0.99 -105.58 5.68
CA GLY A 102 0.11 -106.51 5.44
C GLY A 102 0.36 -107.54 6.54
N VAL A 103 -0.44 -107.55 7.62
CA VAL A 103 -0.26 -108.45 8.77
C VAL A 103 -0.94 -109.80 8.51
N GLU A 104 -0.26 -110.92 8.81
CA GLU A 104 -0.89 -112.25 8.81
C GLU A 104 -2.07 -112.30 9.81
N LEU A 105 -3.22 -112.87 9.39
CA LEU A 105 -4.47 -112.86 10.17
C LEU A 105 -4.31 -113.29 11.64
N LYS A 106 -3.41 -114.24 11.92
CA LYS A 106 -3.14 -114.75 13.27
C LYS A 106 -2.46 -113.76 14.22
N TYR A 107 -1.91 -112.64 13.72
CA TYR A 107 -1.27 -111.59 14.51
C TYR A 107 -2.03 -110.25 14.49
N ALA A 108 -3.11 -110.14 13.72
CA ALA A 108 -3.82 -108.89 13.47
C ALA A 108 -4.30 -108.19 14.75
N ASP A 109 -4.88 -108.92 15.70
CA ASP A 109 -5.39 -108.32 16.94
C ASP A 109 -4.27 -107.81 17.85
N PHE A 110 -3.16 -108.54 17.93
CA PHE A 110 -1.97 -108.10 18.67
C PHE A 110 -1.30 -106.88 18.03
N ALA A 111 -1.26 -106.83 16.68
CA ALA A 111 -0.74 -105.69 15.94
C ALA A 111 -1.60 -104.42 16.12
N ARG A 112 -2.94 -104.56 16.08
CA ARG A 112 -3.88 -103.46 16.38
C ARG A 112 -3.65 -102.89 17.77
N GLN A 113 -3.53 -103.77 18.77
CA GLN A 113 -3.28 -103.34 20.14
C GLN A 113 -1.97 -102.57 20.26
N LYS A 114 -0.88 -103.05 19.65
CA LYS A 114 0.43 -102.37 19.69
C LYS A 114 0.45 -101.03 18.96
N LEU A 115 -0.25 -100.91 17.84
CA LEU A 115 -0.41 -99.64 17.12
C LEU A 115 -1.24 -98.63 17.92
N GLU A 116 -2.28 -99.08 18.62
CA GLU A 116 -3.09 -98.20 19.47
C GLU A 116 -2.33 -97.74 20.73
N GLU A 117 -1.56 -98.63 21.36
CA GLU A 117 -0.66 -98.26 22.47
C GLU A 117 0.34 -97.16 22.04
N ASN A 118 0.89 -97.26 20.81
CA ASN A 118 1.78 -96.24 20.27
C ASN A 118 1.07 -94.91 19.98
N ARG A 119 -0.19 -94.94 19.54
CA ARG A 119 -1.00 -93.73 19.35
C ARG A 119 -1.22 -93.01 20.67
N LEU A 120 -1.71 -93.74 21.68
CA LEU A 120 -2.06 -93.20 22.99
C LEU A 120 -0.83 -92.65 23.71
N ALA A 121 0.37 -93.19 23.46
CA ALA A 121 1.61 -92.72 24.06
C ALA A 121 1.96 -91.24 23.79
N VAL A 122 1.33 -90.57 22.80
CA VAL A 122 1.63 -89.15 22.49
C VAL A 122 0.41 -88.25 22.32
N VAL A 123 -0.78 -88.80 22.15
CA VAL A 123 -2.02 -88.01 22.00
C VAL A 123 -2.26 -87.09 23.21
N ASP A 124 -1.98 -87.57 24.42
CA ASP A 124 -2.12 -86.76 25.64
C ASP A 124 -1.19 -85.54 25.63
N ASN A 125 0.05 -85.70 25.14
CA ASN A 125 1.00 -84.58 25.02
C ASN A 125 0.53 -83.56 23.96
N ILE A 126 -0.01 -84.01 22.83
CA ILE A 126 -0.56 -83.14 21.79
C ILE A 126 -1.76 -82.36 22.33
N LEU A 127 -2.66 -83.02 23.07
CA LEU A 127 -3.81 -82.40 23.72
C LEU A 127 -3.38 -81.33 24.75
N GLN A 128 -2.36 -81.62 25.57
CA GLN A 128 -1.81 -80.63 26.51
C GLN A 128 -1.15 -79.43 25.81
N ASN A 129 -0.43 -79.66 24.72
CA ASN A 129 0.17 -78.59 23.91
C ASN A 129 -0.91 -77.71 23.28
N LYS A 130 -1.95 -78.32 22.67
CA LYS A 130 -3.09 -77.60 22.11
C LYS A 130 -3.81 -76.77 23.16
N PHE A 131 -4.13 -77.36 24.32
CA PHE A 131 -4.76 -76.67 25.43
C PHE A 131 -3.95 -75.44 25.89
N THR A 132 -2.62 -75.59 26.00
CA THR A 132 -1.72 -74.50 26.39
C THR A 132 -1.69 -73.39 25.34
N LYS A 133 -1.65 -73.74 24.05
CA LYS A 133 -1.71 -72.77 22.94
C LYS A 133 -3.05 -72.03 22.89
N ASP A 134 -4.16 -72.75 22.98
CA ASP A 134 -5.50 -72.17 22.93
C ASP A 134 -5.74 -71.23 24.12
N LYS A 135 -5.27 -71.62 25.31
CA LYS A 135 -5.31 -70.75 26.51
C LYS A 135 -4.49 -69.47 26.33
N ARG A 136 -3.32 -69.56 25.70
CA ARG A 136 -2.49 -68.38 25.38
C ARG A 136 -3.17 -67.46 24.36
N LEU A 137 -3.71 -68.01 23.27
CA LEU A 137 -4.42 -67.22 22.26
C LEU A 137 -5.66 -66.53 22.83
N ALA A 138 -6.39 -67.19 23.74
CA ALA A 138 -7.49 -66.58 24.47
C ALA A 138 -7.02 -65.43 25.38
N ALA A 139 -5.90 -65.60 26.09
CA ALA A 139 -5.30 -64.55 26.90
C ALA A 139 -4.85 -63.33 26.07
N ASP A 140 -4.19 -63.57 24.94
CA ASP A 140 -3.74 -62.51 24.03
C ASP A 140 -4.94 -61.73 23.45
N SER A 141 -6.02 -62.44 23.06
CA SER A 141 -7.26 -61.81 22.56
C SER A 141 -7.96 -60.95 23.62
N VAL A 142 -8.07 -61.44 24.86
CA VAL A 142 -8.65 -60.67 25.97
C VAL A 142 -7.79 -59.44 26.25
N ASN A 143 -6.47 -59.58 26.33
CA ASN A 143 -5.58 -58.46 26.62
C ASN A 143 -5.69 -57.38 25.54
N ALA A 144 -5.71 -57.74 24.26
CA ALA A 144 -5.88 -56.78 23.16
C ALA A 144 -7.22 -56.03 23.22
N ARG A 145 -8.32 -56.74 23.50
CA ARG A 145 -9.65 -56.11 23.69
C ARG A 145 -9.70 -55.21 24.92
N LEU A 146 -9.01 -55.59 25.99
CA LEU A 146 -8.94 -54.80 27.20
C LEU A 146 -8.11 -53.54 27.00
N GLU A 147 -6.98 -53.60 26.30
CA GLU A 147 -6.17 -52.44 25.91
C GLU A 147 -6.99 -51.42 25.11
N ALA A 148 -7.73 -51.88 24.11
CA ALA A 148 -8.66 -51.03 23.36
C ALA A 148 -9.71 -50.38 24.29
N SER A 149 -10.27 -51.16 25.21
CA SER A 149 -11.22 -50.66 26.20
C SER A 149 -10.61 -49.61 27.14
N VAL A 150 -9.32 -49.74 27.50
CA VAL A 150 -8.59 -48.74 28.30
C VAL A 150 -8.48 -47.42 27.53
N THR A 151 -8.08 -47.48 26.26
CA THR A 151 -7.97 -46.28 25.40
C THR A 151 -9.31 -45.58 25.25
N ASP A 152 -10.40 -46.32 25.03
CA ASP A 152 -11.73 -45.74 24.91
C ASP A 152 -12.22 -45.14 26.23
N LEU A 153 -12.06 -45.86 27.36
CA LEU A 153 -12.46 -45.38 28.68
C LEU A 153 -11.73 -44.09 29.05
N THR A 154 -10.40 -44.09 28.96
CA THR A 154 -9.56 -42.94 29.33
C THR A 154 -9.78 -41.76 28.38
N GLY A 155 -9.85 -42.02 27.06
CA GLY A 155 -10.09 -40.98 26.07
C GLY A 155 -11.49 -40.34 26.16
N ASN A 156 -12.54 -41.14 26.37
CA ASN A 156 -13.89 -40.64 26.56
C ASN A 156 -14.03 -39.88 27.88
N ALA A 157 -13.42 -40.39 28.96
CA ALA A 157 -13.42 -39.70 30.24
C ALA A 157 -12.70 -38.34 30.16
N TYR A 158 -11.55 -38.26 29.49
CA TYR A 158 -10.86 -36.99 29.26
C TYR A 158 -11.75 -35.99 28.50
N ARG A 159 -12.36 -36.41 27.39
CA ARG A 159 -13.16 -35.53 26.53
C ARG A 159 -14.45 -35.01 27.17
N GLY A 160 -15.20 -35.87 27.87
CA GLY A 160 -16.56 -35.54 28.32
C GLY A 160 -16.91 -35.99 29.74
N GLY A 161 -16.00 -36.68 30.42
CA GLY A 161 -16.22 -37.23 31.75
C GLY A 161 -16.89 -38.61 31.76
N THR A 162 -17.02 -39.16 32.96
CA THR A 162 -17.48 -40.54 33.19
C THR A 162 -19.01 -40.72 33.08
N GLY A 163 -19.77 -39.65 32.84
CA GLY A 163 -21.23 -39.70 32.67
C GLY A 163 -21.70 -39.78 31.23
N THR A 164 -20.79 -39.78 30.24
CA THR A 164 -21.15 -39.73 28.82
C THR A 164 -21.65 -41.08 28.29
N PRO A 165 -22.58 -41.12 27.31
CA PRO A 165 -23.03 -42.37 26.68
C PRO A 165 -21.88 -43.21 26.13
N GLU A 166 -20.88 -42.56 25.52
CA GLU A 166 -19.69 -43.19 24.95
C GLU A 166 -18.84 -43.84 26.04
N PHE A 167 -18.63 -43.15 27.17
CA PHE A 167 -17.93 -43.71 28.33
C PHE A 167 -18.67 -44.91 28.92
N LEU A 168 -19.98 -44.79 29.13
CA LEU A 168 -20.80 -45.88 29.69
C LEU A 168 -20.80 -47.10 28.77
N SER A 169 -20.78 -46.90 27.46
CA SER A 169 -20.63 -47.98 26.48
C SER A 169 -19.28 -48.65 26.58
N ALA A 170 -18.18 -47.87 26.59
CA ALA A 170 -16.83 -48.40 26.76
C ALA A 170 -16.66 -49.18 28.08
N SER A 171 -17.27 -48.69 29.17
CA SER A 171 -17.28 -49.36 30.48
C SER A 171 -17.97 -50.73 30.43
N ARG A 172 -19.11 -50.84 29.75
CA ARG A 172 -19.78 -52.13 29.53
C ARG A 172 -18.91 -53.09 28.72
N THR A 173 -18.25 -52.60 27.67
CA THR A 173 -17.34 -53.42 26.84
C THR A 173 -16.14 -53.92 27.65
N ALA A 174 -15.54 -53.06 28.47
CA ALA A 174 -14.44 -53.44 29.35
C ALA A 174 -14.87 -54.53 30.35
N ARG A 175 -16.06 -54.37 30.95
CA ARG A 175 -16.63 -55.36 31.87
C ARG A 175 -16.86 -56.71 31.19
N ALA A 176 -17.52 -56.69 30.03
CA ALA A 176 -17.78 -57.89 29.25
C ALA A 176 -16.47 -58.63 28.87
N THR A 177 -15.43 -57.89 28.50
CA THR A 177 -14.11 -58.47 28.17
C THR A 177 -13.46 -59.17 29.37
N LEU A 178 -13.64 -58.64 30.58
CA LEU A 178 -13.14 -59.27 31.80
C LEU A 178 -13.98 -60.48 32.20
N ASP A 179 -15.31 -60.41 32.03
CA ASP A 179 -16.20 -61.54 32.28
C ASP A 179 -15.91 -62.71 31.30
N ASP A 180 -15.60 -62.42 30.03
CA ASP A 180 -15.11 -63.41 29.04
C ASP A 180 -13.83 -64.12 29.52
N ALA A 181 -12.91 -63.39 30.14
CA ALA A 181 -11.66 -63.96 30.66
C ALA A 181 -11.88 -64.87 31.87
N VAL A 182 -12.87 -64.55 32.71
CA VAL A 182 -13.31 -65.43 33.82
C VAL A 182 -13.92 -66.70 33.23
N ALA A 183 -14.81 -66.59 32.24
CA ALA A 183 -15.44 -67.73 31.58
C ALA A 183 -14.42 -68.65 30.87
N ALA A 184 -13.36 -68.07 30.30
CA ALA A 184 -12.27 -68.81 29.66
C ALA A 184 -11.25 -69.42 30.66
N GLY A 185 -11.44 -69.24 31.99
CA GLY A 185 -10.54 -69.77 33.01
C GLY A 185 -9.15 -69.11 33.01
N LEU A 186 -9.06 -67.87 32.52
CA LEU A 186 -7.82 -67.10 32.45
C LEU A 186 -7.56 -66.31 33.73
N MET A 187 -8.61 -65.97 34.49
CA MET A 187 -8.53 -65.27 35.78
C MET A 187 -9.70 -65.62 36.70
N SER A 188 -9.56 -65.30 38.00
CA SER A 188 -10.67 -65.40 38.95
C SER A 188 -11.61 -64.19 38.84
N LYS A 189 -12.83 -64.35 39.33
CA LYS A 189 -13.81 -63.26 39.42
C LYS A 189 -13.29 -62.07 40.23
N ASP A 190 -12.66 -62.34 41.38
CA ASP A 190 -12.08 -61.28 42.22
C ASP A 190 -10.97 -60.50 41.50
N ALA A 191 -10.13 -61.21 40.73
CA ALA A 191 -9.09 -60.56 39.93
C ALA A 191 -9.69 -59.70 38.80
N ALA A 192 -10.79 -60.13 38.19
CA ALA A 192 -11.53 -59.35 37.19
C ALA A 192 -12.16 -58.09 37.81
N ASP A 193 -12.78 -58.20 38.98
CA ASP A 193 -13.39 -57.07 39.69
C ASP A 193 -12.33 -56.02 40.08
N ILE A 194 -11.21 -56.45 40.68
CA ILE A 194 -10.08 -55.55 41.02
C ILE A 194 -9.52 -54.86 39.76
N ARG A 195 -9.40 -55.60 38.65
CA ARG A 195 -8.89 -55.04 37.39
C ARG A 195 -9.86 -54.03 36.80
N PHE A 196 -11.16 -54.29 36.86
CA PHE A 196 -12.19 -53.35 36.42
C PHE A 196 -12.19 -52.08 37.27
N ASP A 197 -12.14 -52.20 38.59
CA ASP A 197 -12.09 -51.05 39.50
C ASP A 197 -10.87 -50.16 39.22
N LYS A 198 -9.70 -50.77 38.97
CA LYS A 198 -8.48 -50.04 38.61
C LYS A 198 -8.65 -49.27 37.29
N LEU A 199 -9.32 -49.86 36.29
CA LEU A 199 -9.62 -49.17 35.03
C LEU A 199 -10.57 -47.99 35.22
N MET A 200 -11.59 -48.17 36.06
CA MET A 200 -12.55 -47.10 36.36
C MET A 200 -11.89 -45.97 37.14
N GLN A 201 -11.02 -46.27 38.10
CA GLN A 201 -10.22 -45.25 38.81
C GLN A 201 -9.30 -44.50 37.85
N GLN A 202 -8.61 -45.20 36.95
CA GLN A 202 -7.76 -44.58 35.94
C GLN A 202 -8.55 -43.63 35.05
N ALA A 203 -9.71 -44.07 34.54
CA ALA A 203 -10.54 -43.22 33.69
C ALA A 203 -11.16 -42.05 34.46
N GLN A 204 -11.52 -42.22 35.73
CA GLN A 204 -11.97 -41.14 36.60
C GLN A 204 -10.84 -40.11 36.85
N GLY A 205 -9.59 -40.55 36.97
CA GLY A 205 -8.40 -39.70 36.95
C GLY A 205 -8.28 -38.86 35.67
N GLU A 206 -8.46 -39.49 34.51
CA GLU A 206 -8.42 -38.82 33.20
C GLU A 206 -9.55 -37.80 33.02
N SER A 207 -10.73 -38.08 33.58
CA SER A 207 -11.84 -37.12 33.63
C SER A 207 -11.48 -35.85 34.40
N ILE A 208 -10.65 -35.93 35.45
CA ILE A 208 -10.19 -34.74 36.19
C ILE A 208 -9.29 -33.91 35.28
N VAL A 209 -8.30 -34.52 34.63
CA VAL A 209 -7.37 -33.80 33.73
C VAL A 209 -8.12 -33.12 32.59
N GLY A 210 -9.08 -33.82 31.97
CA GLY A 210 -9.91 -33.27 30.91
C GLY A 210 -10.85 -32.15 31.37
N HIS A 211 -11.38 -32.22 32.59
CA HIS A 211 -12.17 -31.13 33.18
C HIS A 211 -11.32 -29.90 33.47
N VAL A 212 -10.14 -30.10 34.06
CA VAL A 212 -9.16 -29.05 34.31
C VAL A 212 -8.71 -28.39 33.00
N ARG A 213 -8.58 -29.15 31.90
CA ARG A 213 -8.31 -28.60 30.56
C ARG A 213 -9.40 -27.61 30.13
N ARG A 214 -10.67 -28.03 30.17
CA ARG A 214 -11.80 -27.15 29.78
C ARG A 214 -11.84 -25.89 30.65
N LEU A 215 -11.57 -26.02 31.94
CA LEU A 215 -11.50 -24.88 32.84
C LEU A 215 -10.26 -24.01 32.63
N TYR A 216 -9.14 -24.56 32.21
CA TYR A 216 -8.00 -23.76 31.78
C TYR A 216 -8.38 -22.91 30.56
N ASP A 217 -9.06 -23.49 29.58
CA ASP A 217 -9.52 -22.78 28.39
C ASP A 217 -10.48 -21.62 28.77
N ASP A 218 -11.40 -21.85 29.72
CA ASP A 218 -12.37 -20.85 30.19
C ASP A 218 -11.81 -19.81 31.17
N ARG A 219 -11.10 -20.25 32.22
CA ARG A 219 -10.73 -19.44 33.41
C ARG A 219 -9.22 -19.22 33.56
N GLY A 220 -8.41 -19.77 32.66
CA GLY A 220 -6.96 -19.65 32.69
C GLY A 220 -6.29 -20.47 33.79
N MET A 221 -4.99 -20.25 33.95
CA MET A 221 -4.11 -21.03 34.84
C MET A 221 -4.63 -21.07 36.29
N GLU A 222 -4.96 -19.91 36.87
CA GLU A 222 -5.38 -19.80 38.27
C GLU A 222 -6.71 -20.55 38.53
N GLY A 223 -7.67 -20.43 37.62
CA GLY A 223 -8.93 -21.17 37.69
C GLY A 223 -8.73 -22.69 37.57
N ALA A 224 -7.81 -23.13 36.72
CA ALA A 224 -7.48 -24.53 36.55
C ALA A 224 -6.81 -25.14 37.79
N PHE A 225 -5.84 -24.43 38.41
CA PHE A 225 -5.20 -24.88 39.65
C PHE A 225 -6.18 -24.89 40.83
N THR A 226 -7.03 -23.86 40.95
CA THR A 226 -8.05 -23.79 42.01
C THR A 226 -9.02 -24.97 41.92
N GLU A 227 -9.48 -25.29 40.71
CA GLU A 227 -10.36 -26.44 40.52
C GLU A 227 -9.64 -27.76 40.78
N LEU A 228 -8.40 -27.92 40.31
CA LEU A 228 -7.61 -29.14 40.56
C LEU A 228 -7.47 -29.37 42.07
N GLU A 229 -7.21 -28.33 42.85
CA GLU A 229 -7.15 -28.42 44.31
C GLU A 229 -8.50 -28.81 44.91
N ARG A 230 -9.61 -28.24 44.42
CA ARG A 230 -10.97 -28.57 44.87
C ARG A 230 -11.33 -30.03 44.58
N VAL A 231 -11.14 -30.47 43.34
CA VAL A 231 -11.50 -31.82 42.88
C VAL A 231 -10.65 -32.88 43.56
N THR A 232 -9.36 -32.62 43.77
CA THR A 232 -8.48 -33.57 44.50
C THR A 232 -8.82 -33.69 45.99
N LYS A 233 -9.56 -32.75 46.59
CA LYS A 233 -10.07 -32.85 47.96
C LYS A 233 -11.41 -33.60 48.05
N GLU A 234 -12.26 -33.45 47.04
CA GLU A 234 -13.63 -33.99 47.05
C GLU A 234 -13.74 -35.42 46.48
N LEU A 235 -12.92 -35.76 45.48
CA LEU A 235 -12.98 -37.08 44.83
C LEU A 235 -12.14 -38.11 45.58
N ARG A 236 -12.69 -39.31 45.81
CA ARG A 236 -11.95 -40.45 46.38
C ARG A 236 -11.37 -41.32 45.26
N LEU A 237 -10.06 -41.20 45.02
CA LEU A 237 -9.26 -42.15 44.25
C LEU A 237 -8.26 -42.84 45.19
N ASP A 238 -7.64 -43.93 44.73
CA ASP A 238 -6.45 -44.47 45.38
C ASP A 238 -5.35 -43.38 45.52
N PRO A 239 -4.62 -43.30 46.65
CA PRO A 239 -3.62 -42.25 46.87
C PRO A 239 -2.56 -42.14 45.78
N ALA A 240 -2.05 -43.27 45.26
CA ALA A 240 -1.03 -43.27 44.22
C ALA A 240 -1.59 -42.77 42.88
N GLU A 241 -2.85 -43.12 42.60
CA GLU A 241 -3.56 -42.67 41.41
C GLU A 241 -3.88 -41.16 41.47
N MET A 242 -4.30 -40.65 42.64
CA MET A 242 -4.55 -39.23 42.84
C MET A 242 -3.27 -38.39 42.66
N GLU A 243 -2.14 -38.86 43.19
CA GLU A 243 -0.85 -38.20 43.02
C GLU A 243 -0.41 -38.17 41.54
N ARG A 244 -0.58 -39.29 40.83
CA ARG A 244 -0.32 -39.38 39.37
C ARG A 244 -1.15 -38.35 38.60
N VAL A 245 -2.46 -38.30 38.86
CA VAL A 245 -3.40 -37.38 38.20
C VAL A 245 -3.05 -35.92 38.51
N ARG A 246 -2.77 -35.59 39.78
CA ARG A 246 -2.37 -34.24 40.18
C ARG A 246 -1.09 -33.81 39.46
N ASN A 247 -0.01 -34.58 39.57
CA ASN A 247 1.28 -34.24 38.96
C ASN A 247 1.16 -34.05 37.44
N ARG A 248 0.38 -34.91 36.78
CA ARG A 248 0.11 -34.78 35.36
C ARG A 248 -0.68 -33.51 35.03
N ALA A 249 -1.79 -33.25 35.74
CA ALA A 249 -2.61 -32.08 35.50
C ALA A 249 -1.83 -30.78 35.74
N GLU A 250 -1.04 -30.70 36.82
CA GLU A 250 -0.19 -29.53 37.09
C GLU A 250 0.85 -29.29 35.99
N SER A 251 1.50 -30.36 35.52
CA SER A 251 2.46 -30.29 34.41
C SER A 251 1.79 -29.81 33.12
N GLU A 252 0.64 -30.38 32.76
CA GLU A 252 -0.12 -29.98 31.57
C GLU A 252 -0.59 -28.53 31.64
N ILE A 253 -1.13 -28.06 32.78
CA ILE A 253 -1.53 -26.64 32.95
C ILE A 253 -0.32 -25.71 32.68
N ARG A 254 0.85 -26.03 33.23
CA ARG A 254 2.06 -25.22 33.03
C ARG A 254 2.52 -25.23 31.58
N GLN A 255 2.44 -26.39 30.91
CA GLN A 255 2.78 -26.52 29.49
C GLN A 255 1.82 -25.69 28.62
N TRP A 256 0.51 -25.78 28.85
CA TRP A 256 -0.48 -25.00 28.11
C TRP A 256 -0.28 -23.50 28.30
N GLU A 257 0.03 -23.07 29.52
CA GLU A 257 0.32 -21.65 29.78
C GLU A 257 1.61 -21.18 29.11
N THR A 258 2.63 -22.05 29.05
CA THR A 258 3.88 -21.73 28.35
C THR A 258 3.63 -21.57 26.85
N LEU A 259 2.91 -22.51 26.23
CA LEU A 259 2.52 -22.43 24.81
C LEU A 259 1.70 -21.17 24.53
N ARG A 260 0.66 -20.90 25.32
CA ARG A 260 -0.17 -19.70 25.18
C ARG A 260 0.66 -18.41 25.25
N ARG A 261 1.64 -18.33 26.15
CA ARG A 261 2.52 -17.15 26.27
C ARG A 261 3.44 -17.00 25.07
N THR A 262 3.96 -18.09 24.53
CA THR A 262 4.76 -18.09 23.29
C THR A 262 3.90 -17.62 22.11
N ASP A 263 2.74 -18.24 21.90
CA ASP A 263 1.80 -17.88 20.82
C ASP A 263 1.38 -16.41 20.91
N LEU A 264 1.10 -15.91 22.13
CA LEU A 264 0.78 -14.50 22.35
C LEU A 264 1.95 -13.58 22.00
N THR A 265 3.19 -14.00 22.27
CA THR A 265 4.39 -13.20 21.97
C THR A 265 4.62 -13.11 20.48
N GLU A 266 4.50 -14.23 19.75
CA GLU A 266 4.61 -14.27 18.29
C GLU A 266 3.51 -13.43 17.63
N ALA A 267 2.25 -13.63 18.03
CA ALA A 267 1.12 -12.87 17.50
C ALA A 267 1.24 -11.36 17.78
N ARG A 268 1.87 -10.95 18.90
CA ARG A 268 2.18 -9.54 19.18
C ARG A 268 3.26 -8.98 18.26
N ALA A 269 4.28 -9.77 17.91
CA ALA A 269 5.31 -9.35 16.96
C ALA A 269 4.72 -9.14 15.55
N ASP A 270 3.85 -10.05 15.11
CA ASP A 270 3.09 -9.90 13.86
C ASP A 270 2.21 -8.64 13.87
N ALA A 271 1.46 -8.44 14.96
CA ALA A 271 0.60 -7.27 15.12
C ALA A 271 1.40 -5.95 15.11
N GLN A 272 2.59 -5.95 15.70
CA GLN A 272 3.50 -4.80 15.67
C GLN A 272 4.01 -4.50 14.26
N THR A 273 4.26 -5.54 13.45
CA THR A 273 4.67 -5.39 12.04
C THR A 273 3.56 -4.75 11.21
N ILE A 274 2.31 -5.18 11.41
CA ILE A 274 1.13 -4.57 10.78
C ILE A 274 0.98 -3.12 11.24
N HIS A 275 1.13 -2.84 12.55
CA HIS A 275 1.04 -1.48 13.08
C HIS A 275 2.08 -0.55 12.45
N THR A 276 3.32 -1.03 12.26
CA THR A 276 4.41 -0.30 11.62
C THR A 276 4.08 -0.01 10.15
N SER A 277 3.48 -0.97 9.44
CA SER A 277 3.03 -0.78 8.05
C SER A 277 2.02 0.36 7.94
N PHE A 278 1.04 0.42 8.84
CA PHE A 278 0.07 1.53 8.89
C PHE A 278 0.74 2.89 9.17
N GLN A 279 1.74 2.94 10.05
CA GLN A 279 2.50 4.17 10.31
C GLN A 279 3.28 4.64 9.08
N GLN A 280 3.72 3.71 8.23
CA GLN A 280 4.42 3.99 6.97
C GLN A 280 3.47 4.30 5.81
N GLY A 281 2.14 4.31 6.03
CA GLY A 281 1.17 4.53 4.97
C GLY A 281 0.92 3.31 4.07
N VAL A 282 1.41 2.13 4.46
CA VAL A 282 1.29 0.89 3.69
C VAL A 282 0.03 0.13 4.09
N ALA A 283 -0.81 -0.16 3.10
CA ALA A 283 -2.02 -0.95 3.32
C ALA A 283 -1.67 -2.43 3.52
N VAL A 284 -2.35 -3.07 4.48
CA VAL A 284 -2.23 -4.49 4.79
C VAL A 284 -3.56 -5.17 4.43
N PRO A 285 -3.57 -6.31 3.71
CA PRO A 285 -4.81 -7.01 3.37
C PRO A 285 -5.62 -7.39 4.60
N SER A 286 -6.94 -7.20 4.55
CA SER A 286 -7.84 -7.50 5.68
C SER A 286 -7.76 -8.96 6.14
N ALA A 287 -7.50 -9.89 5.21
CA ALA A 287 -7.28 -11.30 5.54
C ALA A 287 -6.07 -11.51 6.47
N GLN A 288 -4.97 -10.80 6.23
CA GLN A 288 -3.77 -10.87 7.07
C GLN A 288 -4.00 -10.23 8.45
N VAL A 289 -4.72 -9.11 8.49
CA VAL A 289 -5.12 -8.47 9.76
C VAL A 289 -5.98 -9.42 10.60
N GLU A 290 -6.96 -10.07 9.99
CA GLU A 290 -7.84 -11.03 10.68
C GLU A 290 -7.11 -12.31 11.11
N GLU A 291 -6.15 -12.79 10.32
CA GLU A 291 -5.31 -13.92 10.71
C GLU A 291 -4.55 -13.61 12.01
N VAL A 292 -3.83 -12.49 12.07
CA VAL A 292 -3.05 -12.09 13.24
C VAL A 292 -3.95 -11.76 14.44
N ALA A 293 -5.07 -11.07 14.21
CA ALA A 293 -6.06 -10.81 15.26
C ALA A 293 -6.69 -12.11 15.78
N GLY A 294 -6.87 -13.12 14.93
CA GLY A 294 -7.29 -14.47 15.29
C GLY A 294 -6.28 -15.19 16.18
N LYS A 295 -4.98 -15.14 15.83
CA LYS A 295 -3.88 -15.69 16.66
C LYS A 295 -3.82 -15.01 18.04
N LEU A 296 -3.91 -13.68 18.08
CA LEU A 296 -3.97 -12.91 19.34
C LEU A 296 -5.15 -13.35 20.20
N ALA A 297 -6.35 -13.45 19.61
CA ALA A 297 -7.53 -13.91 20.32
C ALA A 297 -7.35 -15.34 20.83
N ALA A 298 -6.91 -16.30 20.01
CA ALA A 298 -6.68 -17.68 20.43
C ALA A 298 -5.72 -17.78 21.64
N ALA A 299 -4.71 -16.91 21.69
CA ALA A 299 -3.75 -16.83 22.81
C ALA A 299 -4.25 -16.00 24.02
N LYS A 300 -5.54 -15.68 24.08
CA LYS A 300 -6.20 -14.84 25.10
C LYS A 300 -5.83 -13.35 25.13
N GLY A 301 -5.28 -12.83 24.03
CA GLY A 301 -4.98 -11.41 23.78
C GLY A 301 -6.12 -10.65 23.09
N TRP A 302 -7.35 -10.78 23.59
CA TRP A 302 -8.56 -10.24 22.94
C TRP A 302 -8.53 -8.72 22.78
N ARG A 303 -7.95 -8.02 23.76
CA ARG A 303 -7.84 -6.55 23.74
C ARG A 303 -6.91 -6.10 22.62
N GLU A 304 -5.78 -6.76 22.46
CA GLU A 304 -4.81 -6.52 21.40
C GLU A 304 -5.41 -6.86 20.03
N ALA A 305 -6.14 -7.97 19.91
CA ALA A 305 -6.85 -8.33 18.69
C ALA A 305 -7.87 -7.26 18.27
N ALA A 306 -8.67 -6.76 19.21
CA ALA A 306 -9.63 -5.68 18.97
C ALA A 306 -8.92 -4.35 18.60
N GLN A 307 -7.80 -4.04 19.26
CA GLN A 307 -7.00 -2.85 18.95
C GLN A 307 -6.41 -2.91 17.54
N LEU A 308 -5.93 -4.08 17.11
CA LEU A 308 -5.38 -4.29 15.76
C LEU A 308 -6.46 -4.08 14.69
N ARG A 309 -7.63 -4.70 14.84
CA ARG A 309 -8.78 -4.49 13.93
C ARG A 309 -9.20 -3.03 13.86
N ALA A 310 -9.33 -2.39 15.02
CA ALA A 310 -9.68 -0.98 15.06
C ALA A 310 -8.60 -0.09 14.42
N ALA A 311 -7.31 -0.43 14.52
CA ALA A 311 -6.24 0.29 13.85
C ALA A 311 -6.32 0.14 12.32
N ALA A 312 -6.62 -1.06 11.82
CA ALA A 312 -6.83 -1.30 10.39
C ALA A 312 -8.02 -0.52 9.84
N ALA A 313 -9.18 -0.56 10.52
CA ALA A 313 -10.36 0.20 10.12
C ALA A 313 -10.12 1.72 10.09
N ARG A 314 -9.40 2.25 11.09
CA ARG A 314 -8.98 3.68 11.08
C ARG A 314 -8.10 4.00 9.89
N PHE A 315 -7.14 3.14 9.59
CA PHE A 315 -6.21 3.36 8.48
C PHE A 315 -6.94 3.42 7.14
N GLU A 316 -7.86 2.49 6.89
CA GLU A 316 -8.72 2.49 5.68
C GLU A 316 -9.53 3.78 5.56
N GLN A 317 -10.20 4.19 6.65
CA GLN A 317 -10.94 5.45 6.68
C GLN A 317 -10.05 6.68 6.41
N LEU A 318 -8.83 6.70 6.96
CA LEU A 318 -7.87 7.78 6.70
C LEU A 318 -7.43 7.80 5.25
N GLN A 319 -7.22 6.66 4.61
CA GLN A 319 -6.90 6.58 3.19
C GLN A 319 -8.03 7.09 2.30
N ASP A 320 -9.28 6.73 2.62
CA ASP A 320 -10.44 7.21 1.87
C ASP A 320 -10.61 8.72 2.02
N ILE A 321 -10.46 9.23 3.24
CA ILE A 321 -10.50 10.68 3.49
C ILE A 321 -9.35 11.38 2.78
N ALA A 322 -8.14 10.80 2.76
CA ALA A 322 -6.95 11.34 2.08
C ALA A 322 -7.16 11.57 0.57
N ARG A 323 -8.11 10.87 -0.05
CA ARG A 323 -8.45 11.01 -1.48
C ARG A 323 -9.46 12.11 -1.76
N LEU A 324 -10.12 12.66 -0.74
CA LEU A 324 -11.15 13.68 -0.92
C LEU A 324 -10.54 15.04 -1.30
N PRO A 325 -11.30 15.90 -1.99
CA PRO A 325 -11.00 17.32 -2.12
C PRO A 325 -10.85 18.02 -0.77
N LEU A 326 -10.05 19.09 -0.71
CA LEU A 326 -9.68 19.79 0.54
C LEU A 326 -10.91 20.36 1.29
N ASP A 327 -11.90 20.87 0.57
CA ASP A 327 -13.15 21.40 1.14
C ASP A 327 -13.99 20.28 1.78
N GLN A 328 -14.04 19.11 1.14
CA GLN A 328 -14.75 17.93 1.66
C GLN A 328 -14.05 17.35 2.90
N MET A 329 -12.71 17.30 2.91
CA MET A 329 -11.94 16.91 4.11
C MET A 329 -12.21 17.87 5.29
N THR A 330 -12.26 19.17 5.01
CA THR A 330 -12.53 20.21 6.02
C THR A 330 -13.92 20.02 6.65
N LYS A 331 -14.93 19.73 5.83
CA LYS A 331 -16.28 19.35 6.31
C LYS A 331 -16.22 18.09 7.16
N ARG A 332 -15.49 17.06 6.72
CA ARG A 332 -15.35 15.80 7.46
C ARG A 332 -14.76 15.99 8.86
N VAL A 333 -13.76 16.87 9.03
CA VAL A 333 -13.23 17.23 10.36
C VAL A 333 -14.29 17.92 11.22
N ALA A 334 -15.08 18.82 10.64
CA ALA A 334 -16.16 19.49 11.35
C ALA A 334 -17.25 18.50 11.80
N ASP A 335 -17.66 17.60 10.91
CA ASP A 335 -18.64 16.54 11.19
C ASP A 335 -18.15 15.61 12.30
N LEU A 336 -16.89 15.18 12.23
CA LEU A 336 -16.27 14.31 13.25
C LEU A 336 -16.17 15.02 14.61
N ARG A 337 -15.86 16.33 14.64
CA ARG A 337 -15.89 17.11 15.88
C ARG A 337 -17.30 17.23 16.44
N ALA A 338 -18.29 17.49 15.58
CA ALA A 338 -19.68 17.57 15.99
C ALA A 338 -20.19 16.21 16.52
N SER A 339 -19.76 15.09 15.93
CA SER A 339 -20.10 13.76 16.42
C SER A 339 -19.38 13.38 17.71
N THR A 340 -18.15 13.87 17.97
CA THR A 340 -17.49 13.70 19.28
C THR A 340 -18.20 14.41 20.43
N THR A 341 -19.05 15.40 20.13
CA THR A 341 -19.87 16.11 21.12
C THR A 341 -21.30 15.57 21.25
N ALA A 342 -21.69 14.58 20.44
CA ALA A 342 -23.02 13.98 20.45
C ALA A 342 -23.04 12.67 21.27
N PRO A 343 -24.10 12.39 22.06
CA PRO A 343 -24.24 11.12 22.77
C PRO A 343 -24.31 9.93 21.77
N PRO A 344 -23.71 8.76 22.08
CA PRO A 344 -23.66 7.62 21.15
C PRO A 344 -25.05 7.07 20.80
N ALA A 345 -25.25 6.65 19.54
CA ALA A 345 -26.49 6.01 19.08
C ALA A 345 -26.77 4.63 19.75
N ASP A 346 -28.06 4.33 19.92
CA ASP A 346 -28.60 3.30 20.81
C ASP A 346 -28.66 1.89 20.17
N ASP A 347 -27.56 1.11 20.22
CA ASP A 347 -27.58 -0.34 19.91
C ASP A 347 -27.86 -1.17 21.17
N PHE A 348 -29.08 -1.02 21.70
CA PHE A 348 -29.52 -1.72 22.89
C PHE A 348 -29.74 -3.22 22.65
N GLY A 349 -30.03 -3.63 21.42
CA GLY A 349 -30.24 -5.03 21.05
C GLY A 349 -28.98 -5.87 21.29
N ALA A 350 -27.83 -5.41 20.81
CA ALA A 350 -26.55 -6.08 21.03
C ALA A 350 -26.15 -6.08 22.51
N LEU A 351 -26.37 -4.97 23.22
CA LEU A 351 -26.11 -4.87 24.66
C LEU A 351 -26.92 -5.89 25.47
N ALA A 352 -28.22 -5.99 25.20
CA ALA A 352 -29.09 -6.95 25.86
C ALA A 352 -28.71 -8.40 25.55
N ALA A 353 -28.30 -8.70 24.31
CA ALA A 353 -27.84 -10.03 23.91
C ALA A 353 -26.54 -10.44 24.65
N ALA A 354 -25.61 -9.51 24.81
CA ALA A 354 -24.36 -9.78 25.54
C ALA A 354 -24.56 -9.94 27.04
N VAL A 355 -25.45 -9.13 27.65
CA VAL A 355 -25.88 -9.33 29.05
C VAL A 355 -26.49 -10.72 29.21
N LYS A 356 -27.47 -11.09 28.37
CA LYS A 356 -28.06 -12.44 28.37
C LYS A 356 -27.02 -13.56 28.28
N GLY A 357 -26.04 -13.39 27.38
CA GLY A 357 -24.94 -14.34 27.22
C GLY A 357 -24.04 -14.45 28.45
N GLN A 358 -23.74 -13.32 29.10
CA GLN A 358 -22.90 -13.28 30.30
C GLN A 358 -23.61 -13.83 31.53
N GLU A 359 -24.90 -13.56 31.68
CA GLU A 359 -25.67 -13.92 32.87
C GLU A 359 -25.96 -15.42 32.96
N SER A 360 -26.39 -16.05 31.86
CA SER A 360 -26.88 -17.43 31.88
C SER A 360 -26.40 -18.30 30.71
N GLY A 361 -25.77 -17.69 29.71
CA GLY A 361 -25.61 -18.30 28.39
C GLY A 361 -26.94 -18.48 27.65
N GLY A 362 -27.97 -17.71 28.01
CA GLY A 362 -29.31 -17.80 27.44
C GLY A 362 -30.22 -18.88 28.03
N ARG A 363 -29.88 -19.45 29.20
CA ARG A 363 -30.60 -20.57 29.82
C ARG A 363 -31.55 -20.12 30.92
N GLN A 364 -32.79 -20.59 30.89
CA GLN A 364 -33.77 -20.39 31.97
C GLN A 364 -33.63 -21.44 33.08
N PHE A 365 -33.25 -22.67 32.75
CA PHE A 365 -33.23 -23.82 33.65
C PHE A 365 -31.82 -24.38 33.82
N ARG A 366 -31.62 -25.17 34.89
CA ARG A 366 -30.42 -26.01 35.08
C ARG A 366 -30.38 -27.15 34.06
N ALA A 367 -29.34 -27.98 34.12
CA ALA A 367 -29.17 -29.11 33.20
C ALA A 367 -30.32 -30.14 33.26
N ASP A 368 -31.12 -30.14 34.33
CA ASP A 368 -32.32 -30.97 34.48
C ASP A 368 -33.52 -30.50 33.65
N GLY A 369 -33.46 -29.30 33.06
CA GLY A 369 -34.52 -28.74 32.22
C GLY A 369 -35.78 -28.28 32.97
N VAL A 370 -35.84 -28.41 34.29
CA VAL A 370 -37.04 -28.11 35.10
C VAL A 370 -36.75 -27.12 36.21
N THR A 371 -35.56 -27.17 36.80
CA THR A 371 -35.24 -26.30 37.93
C THR A 371 -34.74 -24.93 37.43
N PRO A 372 -35.33 -23.80 37.85
CA PRO A 372 -34.88 -22.47 37.42
C PRO A 372 -33.40 -22.24 37.73
N LEU A 373 -32.67 -21.73 36.75
CA LEU A 373 -31.27 -21.37 36.91
C LEU A 373 -31.17 -20.21 37.89
N THR A 374 -30.64 -20.50 39.07
CA THR A 374 -30.57 -19.53 40.17
C THR A 374 -29.12 -19.36 40.62
N SER A 375 -28.62 -18.12 40.68
CA SER A 375 -27.28 -17.81 41.20
C SER A 375 -27.19 -18.03 42.72
N SER A 376 -25.97 -18.05 43.26
CA SER A 376 -25.74 -18.14 44.72
C SER A 376 -26.40 -17.01 45.52
N LYS A 377 -26.63 -15.85 44.88
CA LYS A 377 -27.28 -14.68 45.47
C LYS A 377 -28.81 -14.67 45.25
N GLY A 378 -29.35 -15.64 44.50
CA GLY A 378 -30.79 -15.78 44.27
C GLY A 378 -31.32 -15.15 42.98
N ALA A 379 -30.46 -14.70 42.06
CA ALA A 379 -30.86 -14.19 40.76
C ALA A 379 -31.39 -15.31 39.86
N VAL A 380 -32.47 -15.10 39.10
CA VAL A 380 -33.21 -16.16 38.40
C VAL A 380 -33.26 -15.96 36.89
N GLY A 381 -33.07 -17.06 36.15
CA GLY A 381 -33.47 -17.21 34.76
C GLY A 381 -32.52 -16.61 33.73
N VAL A 382 -33.02 -16.42 32.50
CA VAL A 382 -32.26 -16.03 31.31
C VAL A 382 -31.43 -14.75 31.50
N MET A 383 -31.98 -13.75 32.20
CA MET A 383 -31.31 -12.47 32.41
C MET A 383 -30.79 -12.30 33.85
N GLN A 384 -30.86 -13.36 34.68
CA GLN A 384 -30.46 -13.36 36.10
C GLN A 384 -31.00 -12.13 36.86
N VAL A 385 -32.31 -11.92 36.78
CA VAL A 385 -32.97 -10.83 37.52
C VAL A 385 -33.20 -11.28 38.97
N MET A 386 -33.01 -10.38 39.94
CA MET A 386 -33.28 -10.67 41.36
C MET A 386 -34.79 -10.68 41.64
N PRO A 387 -35.31 -11.57 42.51
CA PRO A 387 -36.73 -11.57 42.89
C PRO A 387 -37.21 -10.22 43.43
N ALA A 388 -36.36 -9.53 44.21
CA ALA A 388 -36.67 -8.18 44.73
C ALA A 388 -36.74 -7.11 43.63
N THR A 389 -36.01 -7.29 42.52
CA THR A 389 -36.03 -6.41 41.35
C THR A 389 -37.17 -6.75 40.38
N GLY A 390 -37.71 -7.97 40.47
CA GLY A 390 -38.74 -8.48 39.58
C GLY A 390 -39.98 -7.60 39.42
N PRO A 391 -40.63 -7.13 40.50
CA PRO A 391 -41.79 -6.23 40.41
C PRO A 391 -41.48 -4.91 39.70
N GLU A 392 -40.31 -4.31 39.97
CA GLU A 392 -39.85 -3.07 39.34
C GLU A 392 -39.54 -3.29 37.85
N ALA A 393 -38.91 -4.42 37.52
CA ALA A 393 -38.62 -4.82 36.14
C ALA A 393 -39.91 -5.07 35.33
N ALA A 394 -40.93 -5.68 35.95
CA ALA A 394 -42.23 -5.90 35.32
C ALA A 394 -42.95 -4.58 35.04
N GLN A 395 -42.92 -3.64 36.00
CA GLN A 395 -43.44 -2.30 35.80
C GLN A 395 -42.72 -1.57 34.65
N ALA A 396 -41.39 -1.65 34.58
CA ALA A 396 -40.60 -1.06 33.49
C ALA A 396 -40.92 -1.71 32.14
N ALA A 397 -41.29 -3.00 32.12
CA ALA A 397 -41.68 -3.73 30.92
C ALA A 397 -43.13 -3.46 30.49
N GLY A 398 -43.93 -2.74 31.29
CA GLY A 398 -45.37 -2.59 31.06
C GLY A 398 -46.16 -3.88 31.26
N LEU A 399 -45.65 -4.81 32.06
CA LEU A 399 -46.24 -6.13 32.33
C LEU A 399 -46.69 -6.24 33.80
N PRO A 400 -47.79 -6.96 34.11
CA PRO A 400 -48.17 -7.27 35.48
C PRO A 400 -47.19 -8.28 36.09
N TRP A 401 -46.76 -8.06 37.35
CA TRP A 401 -45.84 -8.96 38.04
C TRP A 401 -46.47 -10.36 38.27
N ASP A 402 -45.77 -11.39 37.79
CA ASP A 402 -46.13 -12.80 37.95
C ASP A 402 -44.86 -13.60 38.34
N GLU A 403 -44.76 -13.95 39.63
CA GLU A 403 -43.64 -14.72 40.21
C GLU A 403 -43.53 -16.13 39.58
N GLY A 404 -44.66 -16.72 39.19
CA GLY A 404 -44.69 -18.03 38.53
C GLY A 404 -43.99 -17.97 37.18
N LYS A 405 -44.45 -17.07 36.30
CA LYS A 405 -43.85 -16.85 34.98
C LYS A 405 -42.41 -16.36 35.06
N PHE A 406 -42.08 -15.53 36.05
CA PHE A 406 -40.70 -15.09 36.31
C PHE A 406 -39.71 -16.27 36.44
N ARG A 407 -40.17 -17.38 37.03
CA ARG A 407 -39.37 -18.59 37.26
C ARG A 407 -39.48 -19.61 36.12
N THR A 408 -40.61 -19.68 35.43
CA THR A 408 -40.90 -20.77 34.48
C THR A 408 -40.99 -20.36 33.01
N ASP A 409 -41.09 -19.07 32.70
CA ASP A 409 -41.22 -18.55 31.34
C ASP A 409 -39.96 -17.76 30.94
N PRO A 410 -39.10 -18.32 30.06
CA PRO A 410 -37.89 -17.65 29.56
C PRO A 410 -38.16 -16.30 28.90
N ALA A 411 -39.27 -16.17 28.16
CA ALA A 411 -39.60 -14.95 27.43
C ALA A 411 -40.05 -13.84 28.38
N TYR A 412 -40.82 -14.20 29.41
CA TYR A 412 -41.21 -13.28 30.47
C TYR A 412 -39.98 -12.79 31.27
N ASN A 413 -39.08 -13.69 31.68
CA ASN A 413 -37.84 -13.33 32.37
C ASN A 413 -36.93 -12.42 31.51
N GLU A 414 -36.79 -12.74 30.22
CA GLU A 414 -36.00 -11.94 29.28
C GLU A 414 -36.60 -10.54 29.07
N ALA A 415 -37.93 -10.42 28.96
CA ALA A 415 -38.62 -9.13 28.84
C ALA A 415 -38.37 -8.23 30.06
N LEU A 416 -38.46 -8.80 31.26
CA LEU A 416 -38.17 -8.10 32.51
C LEU A 416 -36.70 -7.65 32.59
N GLY A 417 -35.76 -8.55 32.29
CA GLY A 417 -34.33 -8.22 32.29
C GLY A 417 -33.96 -7.14 31.28
N LYS A 418 -34.53 -7.19 30.07
CA LYS A 418 -34.37 -6.14 29.05
C LYS A 418 -34.95 -4.81 29.55
N ALA A 419 -36.16 -4.79 30.09
CA ALA A 419 -36.75 -3.55 30.58
C ALA A 419 -35.95 -2.94 31.73
N TYR A 420 -35.44 -3.76 32.65
CA TYR A 420 -34.60 -3.28 33.74
C TYR A 420 -33.24 -2.78 33.26
N LEU A 421 -32.61 -3.46 32.30
CA LEU A 421 -31.37 -2.99 31.67
C LEU A 421 -31.58 -1.66 30.93
N ARG A 422 -32.68 -1.51 30.19
CA ARG A 422 -33.06 -0.25 29.53
C ARG A 422 -33.18 0.88 30.55
N LYS A 423 -33.88 0.61 31.66
CA LYS A 423 -34.02 1.56 32.77
C LYS A 423 -32.66 2.00 33.33
N MET A 424 -31.68 1.09 33.43
CA MET A 424 -30.32 1.46 33.85
C MET A 424 -29.61 2.32 32.80
N VAL A 425 -29.73 1.99 31.52
CA VAL A 425 -29.16 2.80 30.42
C VAL A 425 -29.74 4.22 30.46
N ASP A 426 -31.05 4.35 30.62
CA ASP A 426 -31.73 5.65 30.67
C ASP A 426 -31.34 6.44 31.93
N ARG A 427 -31.25 5.78 33.10
CA ARG A 427 -30.83 6.40 34.36
C ARG A 427 -29.43 7.03 34.29
N TYR A 428 -28.53 6.44 33.51
CA TYR A 428 -27.14 6.89 33.38
C TYR A 428 -26.87 7.62 32.06
N ASP A 429 -27.89 8.24 31.46
CA ASP A 429 -27.78 9.09 30.26
C ASP A 429 -27.10 8.36 29.08
N GLY A 430 -27.40 7.07 28.89
CA GLY A 430 -26.84 6.26 27.82
C GLY A 430 -25.44 5.70 28.08
N ASN A 431 -24.82 5.99 29.25
CA ASN A 431 -23.51 5.44 29.58
C ASN A 431 -23.59 3.95 29.89
N ARG A 432 -23.09 3.12 28.97
CA ARG A 432 -23.16 1.65 29.06
C ARG A 432 -22.31 1.08 30.20
N THR A 433 -21.18 1.70 30.53
CA THR A 433 -20.33 1.26 31.65
C THR A 433 -21.07 1.41 32.98
N LEU A 434 -21.66 2.57 33.22
CA LEU A 434 -22.46 2.83 34.42
C LEU A 434 -23.70 1.94 34.47
N ALA A 435 -24.40 1.79 33.34
CA ALA A 435 -25.59 0.96 33.26
C ALA A 435 -25.30 -0.53 33.53
N LEU A 436 -24.22 -1.08 32.98
CA LEU A 436 -23.80 -2.46 33.24
C LEU A 436 -23.35 -2.66 34.69
N ALA A 437 -22.61 -1.69 35.24
CA ALA A 437 -22.21 -1.72 36.64
C ALA A 437 -23.44 -1.69 37.55
N ALA A 438 -24.45 -0.88 37.23
CA ALA A 438 -25.67 -0.75 38.00
C ALA A 438 -26.60 -1.97 37.85
N TYR A 439 -26.61 -2.59 36.68
CA TYR A 439 -27.34 -3.84 36.47
C TYR A 439 -26.81 -4.97 37.38
N ASN A 440 -25.48 -5.07 37.51
CA ASN A 440 -24.84 -6.12 38.32
C ASN A 440 -24.74 -5.80 39.82
N ALA A 441 -24.34 -4.58 40.19
CA ALA A 441 -24.09 -4.19 41.59
C ALA A 441 -25.25 -3.41 42.23
N GLY A 442 -26.24 -3.02 41.45
CA GLY A 442 -27.31 -2.12 41.86
C GLY A 442 -26.96 -0.64 41.68
N PRO A 443 -27.93 0.22 41.34
CA PRO A 443 -27.69 1.64 41.08
C PRO A 443 -27.20 2.41 42.32
N GLY A 444 -27.59 1.99 43.54
CA GLY A 444 -27.12 2.63 44.77
C GLY A 444 -25.61 2.51 44.98
N ALA A 445 -24.99 1.39 44.55
CA ALA A 445 -23.55 1.22 44.61
C ALA A 445 -22.84 2.13 43.59
N VAL A 446 -23.37 2.18 42.36
CA VAL A 446 -22.85 3.05 41.29
C VAL A 446 -22.96 4.52 41.66
N ASP A 447 -24.09 4.96 42.22
CA ASP A 447 -24.28 6.35 42.67
C ASP A 447 -23.30 6.73 43.80
N GLY A 448 -22.90 5.77 44.63
CA GLY A 448 -21.80 5.94 45.60
C GLY A 448 -20.45 6.10 44.92
N TRP A 449 -20.10 5.21 43.98
CA TRP A 449 -18.85 5.27 43.22
C TRP A 449 -18.72 6.52 42.37
N LEU A 450 -19.81 7.06 41.84
CA LEU A 450 -19.82 8.34 41.13
C LEU A 450 -19.43 9.50 42.05
N LYS A 451 -19.79 9.46 43.34
CA LYS A 451 -19.36 10.46 44.33
C LYS A 451 -17.89 10.30 44.71
N ASP A 452 -17.43 9.06 44.83
CA ASP A 452 -16.08 8.75 45.31
C ASP A 452 -15.01 8.89 44.22
N PHE A 453 -15.32 8.52 42.97
CA PHE A 453 -14.36 8.48 41.85
C PHE A 453 -14.55 9.62 40.85
N GLY A 454 -15.66 10.35 40.95
CA GLY A 454 -16.13 11.29 39.94
C GLY A 454 -16.97 10.61 38.85
N ASP A 455 -17.78 11.41 38.16
CA ASP A 455 -18.64 10.95 37.09
C ASP A 455 -17.89 10.89 35.76
N PRO A 456 -17.75 9.71 35.11
CA PRO A 456 -17.02 9.59 33.85
C PRO A 456 -17.69 10.37 32.72
N ARG A 457 -18.99 10.67 32.83
CA ARG A 457 -19.73 11.48 31.86
C ARG A 457 -19.33 12.97 31.91
N ALA A 458 -18.75 13.41 33.02
CA ALA A 458 -18.24 14.78 33.17
C ALA A 458 -16.79 14.96 32.63
N GLY A 459 -16.16 13.89 32.12
CA GLY A 459 -14.85 13.94 31.48
C GLY A 459 -13.64 13.99 32.43
N GLY A 460 -13.84 13.99 33.75
CA GLY A 460 -12.75 13.96 34.74
C GLY A 460 -12.07 12.59 34.90
N ILE A 461 -12.75 11.50 34.49
CA ILE A 461 -12.26 10.12 34.50
C ILE A 461 -12.82 9.39 33.29
N THR A 462 -12.02 8.57 32.59
CA THR A 462 -12.52 7.79 31.45
C THR A 462 -13.36 6.62 31.93
N ASP A 463 -14.28 6.12 31.09
CA ASP A 463 -15.10 4.97 31.43
C ASP A 463 -14.27 3.71 31.73
N GLU A 464 -13.14 3.49 31.05
CA GLU A 464 -12.25 2.36 31.35
C GLU A 464 -11.57 2.50 32.71
N ARG A 465 -11.14 3.72 33.05
CA ARG A 465 -10.50 4.01 34.32
C ARG A 465 -11.51 3.95 35.47
N TRP A 466 -12.73 4.42 35.23
CA TRP A 466 -13.84 4.30 36.17
C TRP A 466 -14.23 2.83 36.39
N ALA A 467 -14.38 2.05 35.32
CA ALA A 467 -14.67 0.61 35.40
C ALA A 467 -13.56 -0.17 36.14
N ALA A 468 -12.29 0.19 35.93
CA ALA A 468 -11.17 -0.41 36.65
C ALA A 468 -11.16 -0.09 38.15
N ALA A 469 -11.71 1.07 38.54
CA ALA A 469 -11.79 1.53 39.93
C ALA A 469 -12.93 0.87 40.74
N ILE A 470 -13.89 0.21 40.08
CA ILE A 470 -15.02 -0.47 40.74
C ILE A 470 -14.51 -1.41 41.85
N PRO A 471 -14.89 -1.22 43.13
CA PRO A 471 -14.37 -2.03 44.24
C PRO A 471 -14.74 -3.51 44.14
N PHE A 472 -15.93 -3.81 43.61
CA PHE A 472 -16.41 -5.17 43.46
C PHE A 472 -15.73 -5.84 42.26
N LYS A 473 -14.85 -6.80 42.54
CA LYS A 473 -14.13 -7.58 41.52
C LYS A 473 -15.08 -8.20 40.49
N GLU A 474 -16.15 -8.82 40.95
CA GLU A 474 -17.21 -9.42 40.13
C GLU A 474 -17.81 -8.40 39.15
N THR A 475 -18.17 -7.21 39.63
CA THR A 475 -18.77 -6.15 38.80
C THR A 475 -17.77 -5.56 37.80
N ARG A 476 -16.52 -5.37 38.20
CA ARG A 476 -15.45 -4.92 37.30
C ARG A 476 -15.23 -5.91 36.14
N GLU A 477 -15.15 -7.19 36.46
CA GLU A 477 -15.01 -8.26 35.47
C GLU A 477 -16.26 -8.39 34.59
N TYR A 478 -17.45 -8.22 35.17
CA TYR A 478 -18.72 -8.22 34.46
C TYR A 478 -18.81 -7.10 33.42
N VAL A 479 -18.52 -5.85 33.81
CA VAL A 479 -18.50 -4.69 32.92
C VAL A 479 -17.46 -4.90 31.81
N SER A 480 -16.23 -5.29 32.15
CA SER A 480 -15.17 -5.56 31.17
C SER A 480 -15.53 -6.69 30.19
N GLY A 481 -16.11 -7.79 30.69
CA GLY A 481 -16.50 -8.94 29.90
C GLY A 481 -17.63 -8.66 28.91
N ILE A 482 -18.56 -7.77 29.23
CA ILE A 482 -19.64 -7.39 28.31
C ILE A 482 -19.19 -6.32 27.33
N THR A 483 -18.52 -5.28 27.82
CA THR A 483 -17.98 -4.20 26.95
C THR A 483 -17.00 -4.73 25.90
N SER A 484 -16.21 -5.77 26.20
CA SER A 484 -15.35 -6.43 25.21
C SER A 484 -16.11 -7.18 24.11
N LYS A 485 -17.33 -7.65 24.38
CA LYS A 485 -18.19 -8.38 23.43
C LYS A 485 -19.01 -7.48 22.51
N VAL A 486 -19.51 -6.34 23.03
CA VAL A 486 -20.39 -5.42 22.28
C VAL A 486 -19.67 -4.21 21.71
N GLY A 487 -18.33 -4.20 21.77
CA GLY A 487 -17.52 -3.05 21.39
C GLY A 487 -17.68 -1.90 22.39
N GLY A 488 -16.77 -1.81 23.36
CA GLY A 488 -16.67 -0.66 24.25
C GLY A 488 -16.09 0.56 23.52
N PHE A 489 -16.87 1.65 23.57
CA PHE A 489 -16.54 3.04 23.23
C PHE A 489 -16.19 3.35 21.77
N ALA A 490 -17.23 3.40 20.92
CA ALA A 490 -17.51 4.51 20.00
C ALA A 490 -18.50 4.08 18.90
N ALA A 491 -19.54 4.89 18.66
CA ALA A 491 -20.21 4.90 17.37
C ALA A 491 -19.18 5.29 16.27
N PRO A 492 -19.32 4.83 15.01
CA PRO A 492 -18.46 5.26 13.91
C PRO A 492 -18.55 6.79 13.76
N GLY A 493 -17.58 7.51 14.35
CA GLY A 493 -17.57 8.97 14.48
C GLY A 493 -17.05 9.54 15.81
N THR A 494 -16.81 8.71 16.85
CA THR A 494 -16.40 9.19 18.18
C THR A 494 -14.96 8.86 18.59
N ASP A 495 -14.12 8.39 17.65
CA ASP A 495 -12.73 8.01 17.94
C ASP A 495 -11.76 9.22 17.89
N PRO A 496 -11.18 9.65 19.04
CA PRO A 496 -10.24 10.78 19.06
C PRO A 496 -8.98 10.52 18.23
N LYS A 497 -8.57 9.25 18.08
CA LYS A 497 -7.42 8.89 17.24
C LYS A 497 -7.73 9.03 15.76
N LEU A 498 -8.99 8.77 15.35
CA LEU A 498 -9.43 9.04 13.97
C LEU A 498 -9.43 10.54 13.71
N LEU A 499 -10.01 11.36 14.61
CA LEU A 499 -10.02 12.81 14.47
C LEU A 499 -8.58 13.36 14.34
N GLY A 500 -7.68 12.96 15.23
CA GLY A 500 -6.26 13.35 15.16
C GLY A 500 -5.56 12.84 13.89
N GLY A 501 -5.95 11.67 13.38
CA GLY A 501 -5.50 11.17 12.07
C GLY A 501 -5.97 12.05 10.92
N VAL A 502 -7.26 12.39 10.88
CA VAL A 502 -7.87 13.21 9.82
C VAL A 502 -7.29 14.62 9.85
N GLN A 503 -7.08 15.21 11.02
CA GLN A 503 -6.42 16.52 11.16
C GLN A 503 -5.02 16.52 10.56
N ARG A 504 -4.22 15.46 10.77
CA ARG A 504 -2.89 15.34 10.17
C ARG A 504 -2.94 15.20 8.65
N VAL A 505 -3.85 14.39 8.12
CA VAL A 505 -4.06 14.24 6.67
C VAL A 505 -4.50 15.57 6.06
N LEU A 506 -5.41 16.30 6.72
CA LEU A 506 -5.87 17.62 6.31
C LEU A 506 -4.74 18.64 6.30
N ALA A 507 -3.90 18.70 7.35
CA ALA A 507 -2.72 19.56 7.40
C ALA A 507 -1.76 19.27 6.25
N ALA A 508 -1.44 18.00 6.00
CA ALA A 508 -0.57 17.60 4.90
C ALA A 508 -1.12 18.04 3.54
N LYS A 509 -2.42 17.85 3.30
CA LYS A 509 -3.07 18.26 2.06
C LYS A 509 -3.10 19.79 1.91
N ALA A 510 -3.39 20.53 2.97
CA ALA A 510 -3.36 21.99 2.98
C ALA A 510 -1.94 22.53 2.69
N ASN A 511 -0.91 21.91 3.29
CA ASN A 511 0.49 22.23 3.01
C ASN A 511 0.86 21.96 1.54
N ASP A 512 0.40 20.86 0.95
CA ASP A 512 0.69 20.56 -0.46
C ASP A 512 -0.02 21.52 -1.44
N GLU A 513 -1.26 21.94 -1.14
CA GLU A 513 -1.91 23.01 -1.91
C GLU A 513 -1.20 24.36 -1.72
N TRP A 514 -0.78 24.67 -0.49
CA TRP A 514 0.01 25.87 -0.21
C TRP A 514 1.32 25.91 -0.99
N LYS A 515 2.07 24.80 -1.08
CA LYS A 515 3.31 24.76 -1.88
C LYS A 515 3.08 25.16 -3.35
N LYS A 516 1.94 24.79 -3.92
CA LYS A 516 1.57 25.18 -5.30
C LYS A 516 1.28 26.68 -5.37
N VAL A 517 0.52 27.20 -4.41
CA VAL A 517 0.18 28.63 -4.30
C VAL A 517 1.43 29.48 -4.07
N ALA A 518 2.28 29.10 -3.11
CA ALA A 518 3.52 29.77 -2.78
C ALA A 518 4.45 29.90 -3.99
N LYS A 519 4.54 28.86 -4.84
CA LYS A 519 5.29 28.92 -6.10
C LYS A 519 4.75 29.98 -7.06
N GLY A 520 3.42 30.14 -7.15
CA GLY A 520 2.79 31.20 -7.94
C GLY A 520 3.06 32.59 -7.36
N LEU A 521 3.01 32.72 -6.03
CA LEU A 521 3.35 33.97 -5.33
C LEU A 521 4.81 34.38 -5.58
N ASP A 522 5.75 33.42 -5.54
CA ASP A 522 7.17 33.65 -5.87
C ASP A 522 7.36 34.12 -7.33
N GLN A 523 6.36 33.90 -8.20
CA GLN A 523 6.31 34.36 -9.59
C GLN A 523 5.47 35.64 -9.77
N GLY A 524 4.99 36.25 -8.69
CA GLY A 524 4.15 37.45 -8.73
C GLY A 524 2.68 37.21 -9.10
N ILE A 525 2.23 35.95 -9.12
CA ILE A 525 0.85 35.59 -9.43
C ILE A 525 0.06 35.48 -8.13
N MET A 526 -0.92 36.37 -7.94
CA MET A 526 -1.82 36.31 -6.79
C MET A 526 -2.87 35.20 -6.97
N PRO A 527 -3.03 34.28 -6.00
CA PRO A 527 -4.06 33.25 -6.06
C PRO A 527 -5.47 33.83 -5.86
N PRO A 528 -6.52 33.13 -6.31
CA PRO A 528 -7.90 33.49 -5.96
C PRO A 528 -8.11 33.55 -4.44
N ALA A 529 -8.91 34.51 -3.97
CA ALA A 529 -9.22 34.67 -2.54
C ALA A 529 -9.88 33.42 -1.93
N SER A 530 -10.66 32.67 -2.71
CA SER A 530 -11.25 31.40 -2.29
C SER A 530 -10.19 30.34 -1.99
N THR A 531 -9.15 30.23 -2.82
CA THR A 531 -8.06 29.26 -2.62
C THR A 531 -7.31 29.53 -1.32
N LEU A 532 -7.02 30.80 -1.01
CA LEU A 532 -6.40 31.17 0.27
C LEU A 532 -7.33 30.87 1.45
N THR A 533 -8.62 31.15 1.31
CA THR A 533 -9.64 30.87 2.33
C THR A 533 -9.74 29.38 2.63
N ASP A 534 -9.70 28.52 1.61
CA ASP A 534 -9.76 27.07 1.76
C ASP A 534 -8.53 26.53 2.49
N ILE A 535 -7.33 27.00 2.13
CA ILE A 535 -6.07 26.62 2.80
C ILE A 535 -6.06 27.07 4.25
N LEU A 536 -6.42 28.33 4.53
CA LEU A 536 -6.47 28.88 5.90
C LEU A 536 -7.51 28.16 6.76
N THR A 537 -8.68 27.87 6.19
CA THR A 537 -9.74 27.11 6.88
C THR A 537 -9.26 25.70 7.18
N ALA A 538 -8.64 25.02 6.22
CA ALA A 538 -8.10 23.68 6.41
C ALA A 538 -7.00 23.67 7.47
N ALA A 539 -6.05 24.60 7.42
CA ALA A 539 -4.96 24.74 8.39
C ALA A 539 -5.50 25.01 9.81
N SER A 540 -6.46 25.93 9.95
CA SER A 540 -7.13 26.22 11.23
C SER A 540 -7.89 25.00 11.77
N ARG A 541 -8.63 24.28 10.93
CA ARG A 541 -9.36 23.07 11.36
C ARG A 541 -8.41 21.93 11.71
N ALA A 542 -7.28 21.82 11.02
CA ALA A 542 -6.24 20.86 11.35
C ALA A 542 -5.50 21.23 12.65
N GLY A 543 -5.38 22.52 12.98
CA GLY A 543 -4.57 23.04 14.09
C GLY A 543 -3.12 23.30 13.68
N ASP A 544 -2.87 23.57 12.40
CA ASP A 544 -1.54 23.84 11.83
C ASP A 544 -1.23 25.34 11.93
N HIS A 545 -0.71 25.76 13.09
CA HIS A 545 -0.37 27.16 13.37
C HIS A 545 0.79 27.68 12.51
N ASP A 546 1.76 26.82 12.22
CA ASP A 546 2.94 27.17 11.41
C ASP A 546 2.52 27.51 9.97
N LEU A 547 1.61 26.71 9.38
CA LEU A 547 1.08 27.01 8.06
C LEU A 547 0.25 28.30 8.05
N LEU A 548 -0.54 28.57 9.09
CA LEU A 548 -1.30 29.82 9.20
C LEU A 548 -0.38 31.05 9.22
N GLU A 549 0.70 30.99 10.00
CA GLU A 549 1.69 32.06 10.10
C GLU A 549 2.46 32.26 8.79
N GLU A 550 2.88 31.16 8.14
CA GLU A 550 3.56 31.21 6.84
C GLU A 550 2.66 31.80 5.75
N VAL A 551 1.39 31.40 5.67
CA VAL A 551 0.43 31.94 4.68
C VAL A 551 0.24 33.44 4.90
N ALA A 552 -0.02 33.87 6.14
CA ALA A 552 -0.18 35.29 6.46
C ALA A 552 1.06 36.10 6.09
N SER A 553 2.25 35.64 6.54
CA SER A 553 3.53 36.29 6.27
C SER A 553 3.83 36.41 4.77
N ARG A 554 3.56 35.36 3.97
CA ARG A 554 3.78 35.40 2.52
C ARG A 554 2.80 36.28 1.78
N VAL A 555 1.51 36.25 2.15
CA VAL A 555 0.48 37.09 1.52
C VAL A 555 0.76 38.56 1.79
N ASP A 556 1.12 38.92 3.02
CA ASP A 556 1.49 40.29 3.37
C ASP A 556 2.70 40.76 2.54
N ARG A 557 3.74 39.92 2.41
CA ARG A 557 4.89 40.22 1.54
C ARG A 557 4.48 40.38 0.07
N ALA A 558 3.65 39.50 -0.46
CA ALA A 558 3.20 39.56 -1.85
C ALA A 558 2.39 40.84 -2.13
N GLN A 559 1.56 41.29 -1.18
CA GLN A 559 0.86 42.57 -1.28
C GLN A 559 1.84 43.75 -1.30
N ILE A 560 2.87 43.73 -0.45
CA ILE A 560 3.92 44.76 -0.44
C ILE A 560 4.67 44.78 -1.78
N ILE A 561 5.06 43.62 -2.32
CA ILE A 561 5.75 43.51 -3.61
C ILE A 561 4.87 43.96 -4.77
N SER A 562 3.59 43.62 -4.77
CA SER A 562 2.62 44.09 -5.77
C SER A 562 2.50 45.61 -5.74
N ALA A 563 2.31 46.19 -4.55
CA ALA A 563 2.23 47.64 -4.37
C ALA A 563 3.55 48.35 -4.75
N ALA A 564 4.70 47.76 -4.43
CA ALA A 564 6.01 48.27 -4.82
C ALA A 564 6.21 48.23 -6.34
N GLY A 565 5.74 47.17 -7.02
CA GLY A 565 5.84 47.05 -8.48
C GLY A 565 5.01 48.07 -9.27
N GLN A 566 4.03 48.71 -8.61
CA GLN A 566 3.27 49.84 -9.14
C GLN A 566 3.95 51.20 -8.89
N GLN A 567 5.04 51.25 -8.14
CA GLN A 567 5.76 52.49 -7.90
C GLN A 567 6.82 52.75 -8.98
N PRO A 568 7.17 54.02 -9.24
CA PRO A 568 8.33 54.38 -10.05
C PRO A 568 9.61 53.70 -9.56
N LEU A 569 10.54 53.42 -10.48
CA LEU A 569 11.80 52.72 -10.16
C LEU A 569 12.58 53.39 -9.02
N ALA A 570 12.62 54.73 -8.97
CA ALA A 570 13.28 55.47 -7.90
C ALA A 570 12.68 55.20 -6.51
N GLN A 571 11.36 54.96 -6.43
CA GLN A 571 10.70 54.64 -5.16
C GLN A 571 10.89 53.17 -4.77
N GLN A 572 10.95 52.26 -5.75
CA GLN A 572 11.36 50.87 -5.51
C GLN A 572 12.79 50.80 -4.95
N ASP A 573 13.72 51.55 -5.57
CA ASP A 573 15.11 51.67 -5.12
C ASP A 573 15.19 52.22 -3.68
N ALA A 574 14.40 53.25 -3.36
CA ALA A 574 14.34 53.84 -2.03
C ALA A 574 13.84 52.86 -0.97
N LEU A 575 12.80 52.08 -1.28
CA LEU A 575 12.26 51.06 -0.39
C LEU A 575 13.30 49.96 -0.10
N ARG A 576 13.96 49.44 -1.14
CA ARG A 576 15.06 48.47 -1.00
C ARG A 576 16.20 49.03 -0.16
N THR A 577 16.65 50.24 -0.46
CA THR A 577 17.79 50.90 0.23
C THR A 577 17.50 51.10 1.72
N SER A 578 16.27 51.48 2.06
CA SER A 578 15.84 51.61 3.46
C SER A 578 15.95 50.28 4.22
N LEU A 579 15.55 49.17 3.59
CA LEU A 579 15.66 47.82 4.17
C LEU A 579 17.11 47.34 4.29
N GLU A 580 17.98 47.69 3.33
CA GLU A 580 19.41 47.35 3.39
C GLU A 580 20.14 48.11 4.51
N GLN A 581 19.79 49.38 4.74
CA GLN A 581 20.33 50.16 5.85
C GLN A 581 19.91 49.58 7.21
N GLU A 582 18.67 49.12 7.33
CA GLU A 582 18.19 48.40 8.53
C GLU A 582 19.00 47.11 8.76
N ALA A 583 19.28 46.35 7.69
CA ALA A 583 20.07 45.12 7.76
C ALA A 583 21.48 45.34 8.32
N GLY A 584 22.14 46.44 7.94
CA GLY A 584 23.49 46.76 8.38
C GLY A 584 23.63 47.24 9.83
N THR A 585 22.52 47.60 10.48
CA THR A 585 22.55 48.20 11.84
C THR A 585 22.10 47.23 12.93
N THR A 586 21.06 46.43 12.68
CA THR A 586 20.43 45.59 13.72
C THR A 586 20.23 44.13 13.31
N GLY A 587 20.49 43.79 12.04
CA GLY A 587 20.16 42.50 11.44
C GLY A 587 18.67 42.40 11.11
N LEU A 588 18.33 41.88 9.92
CA LEU A 588 16.93 41.73 9.52
C LEU A 588 16.28 40.51 10.17
N SER A 589 15.00 40.64 10.52
CA SER A 589 14.17 39.47 10.79
C SER A 589 14.05 38.61 9.52
N PRO A 590 13.78 37.28 9.64
CA PRO A 590 13.63 36.40 8.47
C PRO A 590 12.61 36.92 7.44
N GLY A 591 11.48 37.47 7.90
CA GLY A 591 10.46 38.06 7.03
C GLY A 591 10.95 39.29 6.26
N LYS A 592 11.71 40.19 6.92
CA LYS A 592 12.31 41.36 6.26
C LYS A 592 13.45 40.98 5.31
N ALA A 593 14.23 39.95 5.63
CA ALA A 593 15.28 39.41 4.76
C ALA A 593 14.70 38.77 3.49
N ALA A 594 13.58 38.05 3.61
CA ALA A 594 12.83 37.52 2.47
C ALA A 594 12.26 38.66 1.61
N LEU A 595 11.61 39.65 2.23
CA LEU A 595 11.07 40.82 1.54
C LEU A 595 12.16 41.58 0.76
N LEU A 596 13.33 41.81 1.37
CA LEU A 596 14.46 42.46 0.70
C LEU A 596 14.93 41.66 -0.53
N THR A 597 14.90 40.33 -0.45
CA THR A 597 15.24 39.44 -1.57
C THR A 597 14.24 39.59 -2.72
N ASP A 598 12.95 39.61 -2.39
CA ASP A 598 11.87 39.75 -3.37
C ASP A 598 11.86 41.15 -4.02
N LEU A 599 12.17 42.20 -3.25
CA LEU A 599 12.34 43.57 -3.77
C LEU A 599 13.50 43.67 -4.77
N ARG A 600 14.63 42.99 -4.52
CA ARG A 600 15.74 42.94 -5.48
C ARG A 600 15.32 42.30 -6.79
N LYS A 601 14.63 41.16 -6.73
CA LYS A 601 14.12 40.48 -7.93
C LYS A 601 13.13 41.36 -8.70
N LEU A 602 12.23 42.05 -7.98
CA LEU A 602 11.27 42.99 -8.56
C LEU A 602 11.98 44.13 -9.31
N GLU A 603 13.01 44.72 -8.70
CA GLU A 603 13.79 45.80 -9.28
C GLU A 603 14.53 45.32 -10.55
N ASP A 604 15.17 44.15 -10.48
CA ASP A 604 15.87 43.53 -11.62
C ASP A 604 14.92 43.24 -12.80
N ASP A 605 13.74 42.69 -12.51
CA ASP A 605 12.67 42.47 -13.51
C ASP A 605 12.24 43.80 -14.14
N THR A 606 11.93 44.81 -13.30
CA THR A 606 11.52 46.13 -13.75
C THR A 606 12.59 46.77 -14.64
N ARG A 607 13.85 46.78 -14.22
CA ARG A 607 14.98 47.34 -14.99
C ARG A 607 15.19 46.63 -16.32
N THR A 608 14.94 45.33 -16.37
CA THR A 608 15.05 44.54 -17.60
C THR A 608 13.88 44.83 -18.54
N ARG A 609 12.65 44.73 -18.04
CA ARG A 609 11.44 44.84 -18.85
C ARG A 609 11.13 46.26 -19.31
N VAL A 610 11.50 47.28 -18.54
CA VAL A 610 11.43 48.68 -19.00
C VAL A 610 12.23 48.90 -20.30
N LYS A 611 13.29 48.12 -20.54
CA LYS A 611 14.09 48.21 -21.78
C LYS A 611 13.54 47.36 -22.93
N SER A 612 12.97 46.19 -22.61
CA SER A 612 12.55 45.20 -23.60
C SER A 612 11.07 45.27 -23.98
N ASP A 613 10.16 45.37 -22.99
CA ASP A 613 8.70 45.49 -23.16
C ASP A 613 8.10 46.41 -22.08
N PRO A 614 8.37 47.73 -22.15
CA PRO A 614 7.89 48.70 -21.15
C PRO A 614 6.35 48.78 -21.10
N LEU A 615 5.68 48.66 -22.24
CA LEU A 615 4.22 48.69 -22.31
C LEU A 615 3.61 47.43 -21.67
N GLY A 616 4.14 46.24 -21.99
CA GLY A 616 3.69 45.01 -21.34
C GLY A 616 3.96 45.01 -19.84
N LEU A 617 5.09 45.56 -19.39
CA LEU A 617 5.35 45.75 -17.96
C LEU A 617 4.26 46.61 -17.31
N ALA A 618 3.95 47.77 -17.88
CA ALA A 618 2.95 48.67 -17.30
C ALA A 618 1.55 48.04 -17.25
N VAL A 619 1.17 47.23 -18.24
CA VAL A 619 -0.08 46.45 -18.22
C VAL A 619 -0.05 45.38 -17.13
N ASP A 620 1.03 44.59 -17.05
CA ASP A 620 1.16 43.51 -16.07
C ASP A 620 1.17 44.04 -14.62
N ARG A 621 1.71 45.24 -14.40
CA ARG A 621 1.69 45.91 -13.10
C ARG A 621 0.35 46.60 -12.80
N GLY A 622 -0.59 46.60 -13.74
CA GLY A 622 -1.89 47.27 -13.59
C GLY A 622 -1.82 48.79 -13.63
N LEU A 623 -0.70 49.36 -14.12
CA LEU A 623 -0.57 50.81 -14.34
C LEU A 623 -1.38 51.26 -15.54
N LEU A 624 -1.54 50.38 -16.52
CA LEU A 624 -2.33 50.59 -17.71
C LEU A 624 -3.41 49.51 -17.84
N PRO A 625 -4.59 49.85 -18.40
CA PRO A 625 -5.52 48.84 -18.86
C PRO A 625 -4.93 48.05 -20.04
N ALA A 626 -5.59 46.94 -20.40
CA ALA A 626 -5.25 46.20 -21.61
C ALA A 626 -5.21 47.13 -22.83
N LEU A 627 -4.14 47.00 -23.63
CA LEU A 627 -3.93 47.87 -24.79
C LEU A 627 -4.90 47.50 -25.93
N PRO A 628 -5.46 48.48 -26.64
CA PRO A 628 -6.37 48.23 -27.76
C PRO A 628 -5.63 47.50 -28.88
N ALA A 629 -6.19 46.43 -29.44
CA ALA A 629 -5.57 45.71 -30.55
C ALA A 629 -5.43 46.61 -31.79
N VAL A 630 -4.35 46.45 -32.56
CA VAL A 630 -4.12 47.20 -33.80
C VAL A 630 -4.57 46.36 -35.00
N ASP A 631 -5.66 46.76 -35.65
CA ASP A 631 -6.18 46.10 -36.85
C ASP A 631 -5.55 46.66 -38.13
N TRP A 632 -4.52 45.99 -38.63
CA TRP A 632 -3.79 46.41 -39.84
C TRP A 632 -4.61 46.32 -41.15
N ALA A 633 -5.76 45.64 -41.14
CA ALA A 633 -6.66 45.61 -42.28
C ALA A 633 -7.51 46.89 -42.39
N ASN A 634 -7.78 47.57 -41.27
CA ASN A 634 -8.59 48.78 -41.19
C ASN A 634 -7.77 49.98 -40.70
N ALA A 635 -7.44 50.89 -41.63
CA ALA A 635 -6.55 52.02 -41.35
C ALA A 635 -7.08 52.97 -40.25
N ASP A 636 -8.38 53.24 -40.20
CA ASP A 636 -8.96 54.14 -39.20
C ASP A 636 -8.99 53.50 -37.81
N ALA A 637 -9.31 52.20 -37.74
CA ALA A 637 -9.27 51.44 -36.49
C ALA A 637 -7.84 51.32 -35.94
N ALA A 638 -6.87 50.99 -36.79
CA ALA A 638 -5.45 50.98 -36.41
C ALA A 638 -4.97 52.36 -35.96
N ALA A 639 -5.36 53.44 -36.66
CA ALA A 639 -4.98 54.79 -36.27
C ALA A 639 -5.51 55.19 -34.88
N GLY A 640 -6.76 54.80 -34.56
CA GLY A 640 -7.34 54.97 -33.23
C GLY A 640 -6.55 54.24 -32.14
N ALA A 641 -6.29 52.94 -32.33
CA ALA A 641 -5.54 52.12 -31.40
C ALA A 641 -4.10 52.63 -31.18
N LEU A 642 -3.42 53.06 -32.25
CA LEU A 642 -2.05 53.59 -32.19
C LEU A 642 -1.96 54.90 -31.39
N LYS A 643 -2.96 55.79 -31.51
CA LYS A 643 -3.01 57.04 -30.72
C LYS A 643 -3.21 56.77 -29.23
N GLU A 644 -4.07 55.81 -28.88
CA GLU A 644 -4.26 55.39 -27.49
C GLU A 644 -3.00 54.74 -26.92
N ARG A 645 -2.35 53.89 -27.72
CA ARG A 645 -1.05 53.29 -27.37
C ARG A 645 0.07 54.31 -27.22
N GLN A 646 0.08 55.38 -28.01
CA GLN A 646 1.03 56.47 -27.81
C GLN A 646 0.81 57.15 -26.45
N ARG A 647 -0.44 57.37 -26.03
CA ARG A 647 -0.74 57.92 -24.70
C ARG A 647 -0.25 56.98 -23.59
N ALA A 648 -0.49 55.68 -23.76
CA ALA A 648 0.06 54.65 -22.87
C ALA A 648 1.59 54.70 -22.81
N ALA A 649 2.28 54.80 -23.96
CA ALA A 649 3.74 54.89 -24.03
C ALA A 649 4.27 56.13 -23.31
N VAL A 650 3.61 57.29 -23.45
CA VAL A 650 3.96 58.52 -22.72
C VAL A 650 3.77 58.34 -21.21
N ALA A 651 2.66 57.75 -20.78
CA ALA A 651 2.38 57.49 -19.36
C ALA A 651 3.44 56.54 -18.76
N THR A 652 3.75 55.45 -19.46
CA THR A 652 4.79 54.49 -19.06
C THR A 652 6.17 55.13 -18.98
N ALA A 653 6.57 55.91 -20.00
CA ALA A 653 7.86 56.60 -20.01
C ALA A 653 7.98 57.58 -18.83
N THR A 654 6.90 58.33 -18.55
CA THR A 654 6.82 59.28 -17.44
C THR A 654 6.91 58.56 -16.09
N HIS A 655 6.17 57.46 -15.93
CA HIS A 655 6.12 56.70 -14.68
C HIS A 655 7.49 56.09 -14.32
N TYR A 656 8.17 55.46 -15.28
CA TYR A 656 9.46 54.81 -15.05
C TYR A 656 10.67 55.75 -15.23
N GLY A 657 10.46 57.01 -15.65
CA GLY A 657 11.53 57.97 -15.86
C GLY A 657 12.48 57.59 -17.00
N VAL A 658 11.95 56.96 -18.06
CA VAL A 658 12.74 56.51 -19.22
C VAL A 658 12.49 57.35 -20.46
N GLY A 659 13.37 57.19 -21.47
CA GLY A 659 13.22 57.82 -22.77
C GLY A 659 11.98 57.36 -23.53
N THR A 660 11.82 57.84 -24.76
CA THR A 660 10.65 57.52 -25.60
C THR A 660 10.45 56.01 -25.74
N VAL A 661 9.24 55.55 -25.43
CA VAL A 661 8.84 54.14 -25.46
C VAL A 661 8.19 53.79 -26.80
N PRO A 662 8.52 52.65 -27.43
CA PRO A 662 7.81 52.14 -28.61
C PRO A 662 6.31 51.93 -28.33
N VAL A 663 5.43 52.16 -29.31
CA VAL A 663 3.97 52.02 -29.10
C VAL A 663 3.45 50.60 -29.33
N LEU A 664 4.30 49.71 -29.86
CA LEU A 664 4.01 48.30 -30.10
C LEU A 664 4.91 47.44 -29.22
N ARG A 665 4.34 46.34 -28.73
CA ARG A 665 5.06 45.35 -27.93
C ARG A 665 5.89 44.41 -28.83
N PRO A 666 6.90 43.71 -28.30
CA PRO A 666 7.77 42.85 -29.11
C PRO A 666 7.05 41.78 -29.95
N ASP A 667 6.03 41.13 -29.39
CA ASP A 667 5.19 40.14 -30.07
C ASP A 667 4.35 40.76 -31.21
N GLU A 668 3.88 41.98 -31.01
CA GLU A 668 3.12 42.74 -32.01
C GLU A 668 4.02 43.25 -33.13
N LEU A 669 5.26 43.64 -32.81
CA LEU A 669 6.28 43.99 -33.82
C LEU A 669 6.61 42.80 -34.72
N ASN A 670 6.71 41.59 -34.14
CA ASN A 670 6.88 40.36 -34.91
C ASN A 670 5.66 40.07 -35.82
N SER A 671 4.45 40.29 -35.32
CA SER A 671 3.21 40.11 -36.09
C SER A 671 3.10 41.14 -37.22
N LEU A 672 3.50 42.38 -36.97
CA LEU A 672 3.58 43.45 -37.96
C LEU A 672 4.59 43.12 -39.05
N LYS A 673 5.77 42.57 -38.68
CA LYS A 673 6.76 42.08 -39.63
C LYS A 673 6.19 41.00 -40.55
N ALA A 674 5.53 39.99 -40.00
CA ALA A 674 4.91 38.94 -40.81
C ALA A 674 3.83 39.50 -41.78
N THR A 675 3.03 40.45 -41.31
CA THR A 675 2.01 41.13 -42.12
C THR A 675 2.65 41.95 -43.25
N TRP A 676 3.76 42.61 -42.98
CA TRP A 676 4.53 43.35 -43.98
C TRP A 676 5.11 42.41 -45.05
N ASP A 677 5.79 41.34 -44.63
CA ASP A 677 6.50 40.44 -45.53
C ASP A 677 5.52 39.74 -46.48
N GLN A 678 4.33 39.34 -46.00
CA GLN A 678 3.28 38.69 -46.78
C GLN A 678 2.37 39.68 -47.54
N GLY A 679 2.42 40.97 -47.20
CA GLY A 679 1.54 41.99 -47.74
C GLY A 679 1.89 42.41 -49.16
N ASP A 680 0.87 42.74 -49.96
CA ASP A 680 1.04 43.42 -51.24
C ASP A 680 1.42 44.90 -51.06
N SER A 681 1.71 45.59 -52.17
CA SER A 681 2.06 47.02 -52.15
C SER A 681 1.01 47.89 -51.45
N GLY A 682 -0.27 47.58 -51.63
CA GLY A 682 -1.39 48.29 -51.00
C GLY A 682 -1.41 48.10 -49.48
N THR A 683 -1.16 46.88 -49.00
CA THR A 683 -1.10 46.56 -47.58
C THR A 683 0.11 47.19 -46.92
N ARG A 684 1.30 47.09 -47.54
CA ARG A 684 2.53 47.74 -47.04
C ARG A 684 2.37 49.26 -46.98
N ALA A 685 1.77 49.88 -48.02
CA ALA A 685 1.51 51.32 -48.07
C ALA A 685 0.54 51.77 -46.97
N ARG A 686 -0.52 50.97 -46.73
CA ARG A 686 -1.49 51.23 -45.67
C ARG A 686 -0.82 51.19 -44.30
N ILE A 687 0.02 50.19 -44.02
CA ILE A 687 0.74 50.04 -42.75
C ILE A 687 1.65 51.25 -42.51
N VAL A 688 2.55 51.57 -43.45
CA VAL A 688 3.50 52.70 -43.35
C VAL A 688 2.76 54.01 -43.17
N GLY A 689 1.76 54.28 -44.00
CA GLY A 689 1.00 55.52 -43.92
C GLY A 689 0.18 55.62 -42.62
N THR A 690 -0.40 54.53 -42.14
CA THR A 690 -1.18 54.53 -40.89
C THR A 690 -0.29 54.78 -39.68
N LEU A 691 0.88 54.13 -39.60
CA LEU A 691 1.86 54.40 -38.54
C LEU A 691 2.33 55.86 -38.54
N ALA A 692 2.80 56.33 -39.70
CA ALA A 692 3.41 57.65 -39.81
C ALA A 692 2.42 58.81 -39.57
N ARG A 693 1.16 58.65 -39.95
CA ARG A 693 0.10 59.66 -39.69
C ARG A 693 -0.46 59.62 -38.27
N SER A 694 -0.38 58.47 -37.60
CA SER A 694 -1.02 58.28 -36.29
C SER A 694 -0.11 58.63 -35.13
N LEU A 695 1.21 58.54 -35.33
CA LEU A 695 2.21 58.73 -34.28
C LEU A 695 2.95 60.06 -34.45
N ASP A 696 3.37 60.65 -33.33
CA ASP A 696 4.33 61.75 -33.35
C ASP A 696 5.73 61.24 -33.76
N GLY A 697 6.59 62.15 -34.22
CA GLY A 697 7.89 61.77 -34.79
C GLY A 697 8.78 60.99 -33.82
N LYS A 698 8.73 61.28 -32.51
CA LYS A 698 9.56 60.58 -31.51
C LYS A 698 9.09 59.15 -31.28
N HIS A 699 7.79 58.90 -31.17
CA HIS A 699 7.23 57.57 -30.93
C HIS A 699 7.25 56.71 -32.20
N LEU A 700 7.05 57.34 -33.38
CA LEU A 700 7.26 56.68 -34.66
C LEU A 700 8.71 56.18 -34.77
N THR A 701 9.69 57.04 -34.49
CA THR A 701 11.11 56.68 -34.53
C THR A 701 11.42 55.55 -33.56
N ALA A 702 11.02 55.67 -32.29
CA ALA A 702 11.26 54.63 -31.29
C ALA A 702 10.62 53.27 -31.67
N THR A 703 9.48 53.29 -32.36
CA THR A 703 8.80 52.07 -32.83
C THR A 703 9.50 51.46 -34.03
N LEU A 704 9.89 52.26 -35.02
CA LEU A 704 10.56 51.79 -36.23
C LEU A 704 12.01 51.36 -35.97
N GLU A 705 12.68 51.95 -34.98
CA GLU A 705 13.99 51.50 -34.48
C GLU A 705 14.01 50.02 -34.10
N LYS A 706 12.92 49.51 -33.52
CA LYS A 706 12.82 48.10 -33.08
C LYS A 706 12.69 47.10 -34.22
N VAL A 707 12.31 47.55 -35.42
CA VAL A 707 12.15 46.71 -36.61
C VAL A 707 13.21 46.98 -37.69
N ALA A 708 13.98 48.05 -37.55
CA ALA A 708 14.96 48.49 -38.55
C ALA A 708 16.05 47.46 -38.87
N GLY A 709 16.52 46.69 -37.88
CA GLY A 709 17.53 45.65 -38.10
C GLY A 709 17.03 44.47 -38.93
N ASP A 710 15.72 44.25 -38.90
CA ASP A 710 15.04 43.08 -39.46
C ASP A 710 14.30 43.38 -40.77
N ASN A 711 13.85 44.62 -40.93
CA ASN A 711 13.15 45.10 -42.10
C ASN A 711 13.49 46.59 -42.32
N PRO A 712 14.67 46.87 -42.87
CA PRO A 712 15.14 48.23 -42.98
C PRO A 712 14.34 49.05 -43.99
N VAL A 713 13.83 48.43 -45.06
CA VAL A 713 13.02 49.13 -46.06
C VAL A 713 11.72 49.64 -45.45
N PHE A 714 11.08 48.82 -44.60
CA PHE A 714 9.90 49.24 -43.84
C PHE A 714 10.20 50.42 -42.92
N ALA A 715 11.27 50.33 -42.12
CA ALA A 715 11.67 51.40 -41.21
C ALA A 715 11.97 52.70 -41.96
N SER A 716 12.77 52.64 -43.04
CA SER A 716 13.11 53.80 -43.87
C SER A 716 11.87 54.41 -44.53
N ALA A 717 10.99 53.62 -45.14
CA ALA A 717 9.75 54.13 -45.74
C ALA A 717 8.84 54.78 -44.69
N GLY A 718 8.71 54.18 -43.50
CA GLY A 718 7.96 54.74 -42.38
C GLY A 718 8.46 56.12 -41.93
N LEU A 719 9.78 56.28 -41.84
CA LEU A 719 10.41 57.52 -41.39
C LEU A 719 10.34 58.61 -42.47
N ILE A 720 10.58 58.24 -43.73
CA ILE A 720 10.46 59.15 -44.88
C ILE A 720 9.02 59.64 -45.05
N TYR A 721 8.02 58.81 -44.73
CA TYR A 721 6.61 59.14 -44.97
C TYR A 721 6.18 60.46 -44.32
N GLN A 722 6.66 60.79 -43.10
CA GLN A 722 6.30 62.05 -42.45
C GLN A 722 6.84 63.29 -43.17
N GLN A 723 7.92 63.13 -43.94
CA GLN A 723 8.58 64.21 -44.68
C GLN A 723 8.15 64.25 -46.15
N ASN A 724 8.06 63.08 -46.78
CA ASN A 724 7.71 62.90 -48.19
C ASN A 724 6.89 61.61 -48.38
N PRO A 725 5.54 61.69 -48.26
CA PRO A 725 4.66 60.53 -48.41
C PRO A 725 4.78 59.84 -49.78
N ASP A 726 4.88 60.61 -50.87
CA ASP A 726 4.92 60.07 -52.23
C ASP A 726 6.19 59.24 -52.47
N LEU A 727 7.31 59.74 -51.95
CA LEU A 727 8.57 59.00 -52.00
C LEU A 727 8.52 57.73 -51.14
N ALA A 728 8.00 57.82 -49.91
CA ALA A 728 7.83 56.66 -49.06
C ALA A 728 6.98 55.57 -49.75
N LEU A 729 5.86 55.97 -50.36
CA LEU A 729 4.99 55.06 -51.11
C LEU A 729 5.66 54.49 -52.38
N SER A 730 6.53 55.27 -53.02
CA SER A 730 7.36 54.78 -54.11
C SER A 730 8.34 53.69 -53.66
N ILE A 731 9.02 53.88 -52.53
CA ILE A 731 9.91 52.86 -51.93
C ILE A 731 9.10 51.58 -51.65
N VAL A 732 7.92 51.72 -51.05
CA VAL A 732 7.03 50.58 -50.80
C VAL A 732 6.64 49.87 -52.10
N ARG A 733 6.19 50.60 -53.12
CA ARG A 733 5.82 50.01 -54.41
C ARG A 733 6.99 49.29 -55.09
N GLY A 734 8.19 49.86 -54.95
CA GLY A 734 9.46 49.27 -55.37
C GLY A 734 9.70 47.86 -54.81
N THR A 735 9.40 47.64 -53.53
CA THR A 735 9.53 46.29 -52.94
C THR A 735 8.67 45.25 -53.64
N SER A 736 7.47 45.61 -54.09
CA SER A 736 6.59 44.68 -54.80
C SER A 736 7.09 44.36 -56.21
N TYR A 737 7.80 45.27 -56.88
CA TYR A 737 8.47 44.96 -58.14
C TYR A 737 9.64 43.99 -57.93
N ILE A 738 10.40 44.16 -56.85
CA ILE A 738 11.48 43.25 -56.48
C ILE A 738 10.93 41.86 -56.16
N ASP A 739 9.82 41.78 -55.43
CA ASP A 739 9.17 40.50 -55.09
C ASP A 739 8.62 39.78 -56.32
N ALA A 740 8.09 40.53 -57.29
CA ALA A 740 7.56 39.99 -58.53
C ALA A 740 8.66 39.45 -59.47
N ASP A 741 9.75 40.19 -59.64
CA ASP A 741 10.93 39.71 -60.37
C ASP A 741 12.21 40.39 -59.87
N LYS A 742 13.05 39.63 -59.16
CA LYS A 742 14.35 40.09 -58.66
C LYS A 742 15.30 40.57 -59.76
N LYS A 743 15.07 40.19 -61.03
CA LYS A 743 15.86 40.67 -62.18
C LYS A 743 15.68 42.16 -62.47
N ILE A 744 14.69 42.83 -61.88
CA ILE A 744 14.59 44.30 -61.96
C ILE A 744 15.78 44.98 -61.25
N LEU A 745 16.44 44.28 -60.32
CA LEU A 745 17.59 44.81 -59.61
C LEU A 745 18.88 44.65 -60.42
N PRO A 746 19.78 45.65 -60.37
CA PRO A 746 21.07 45.57 -61.02
C PRO A 746 22.06 44.68 -60.25
N PRO A 747 23.19 44.28 -60.87
CA PRO A 747 24.18 43.44 -60.21
C PRO A 747 24.72 44.06 -58.92
N GLU A 748 24.75 43.27 -57.84
CA GLU A 748 25.12 43.70 -56.49
C GLU A 748 26.49 44.42 -56.43
N LYS A 749 27.46 43.98 -57.23
CA LYS A 749 28.79 44.63 -57.31
C LYS A 749 28.69 46.10 -57.73
N ASN A 750 27.85 46.41 -58.72
CA ASN A 750 27.65 47.77 -59.20
C ASN A 750 26.92 48.63 -58.17
N VAL A 751 25.90 48.06 -57.51
CA VAL A 751 25.18 48.69 -56.39
C VAL A 751 26.14 49.02 -55.27
N SER A 752 26.91 48.04 -54.81
CA SER A 752 27.89 48.20 -53.74
C SER A 752 28.94 49.26 -54.07
N THR A 753 29.45 49.30 -55.31
CA THR A 753 30.37 50.36 -55.75
C THR A 753 29.71 51.73 -55.68
N GLU A 754 28.52 51.91 -56.25
CA GLU A 754 27.82 53.21 -56.25
C GLU A 754 27.40 53.65 -54.84
N VAL A 755 26.95 52.73 -53.99
CA VAL A 755 26.63 52.99 -52.58
C VAL A 755 27.90 53.37 -51.80
N ASN A 756 29.03 52.69 -52.05
CA ASN A 756 30.33 53.05 -51.46
C ASN A 756 30.80 54.43 -51.92
N ASP A 757 30.64 54.74 -53.20
CA ASP A 757 31.05 56.02 -53.78
C ASP A 757 30.16 57.16 -53.28
N PHE A 758 28.86 56.90 -53.10
CA PHE A 758 27.88 57.85 -52.60
C PHE A 758 28.01 58.11 -51.09
N LEU A 759 28.16 57.05 -50.28
CA LEU A 759 28.25 57.16 -48.81
C LEU A 759 29.70 57.39 -48.32
N GLY A 760 30.71 57.05 -49.11
CA GLY A 760 32.12 57.10 -48.75
C GLY A 760 32.48 56.22 -47.54
N THR A 761 33.61 56.53 -46.89
CA THR A 761 34.08 55.85 -45.67
C THR A 761 33.20 56.07 -44.44
N ALA A 762 32.19 56.95 -44.53
CA ALA A 762 31.28 57.29 -43.42
C ALA A 762 30.40 56.09 -43.00
N ALA A 763 30.11 55.16 -43.91
CA ALA A 763 29.30 53.98 -43.63
C ALA A 763 30.08 52.79 -43.01
N SER A 764 31.41 52.85 -42.96
CA SER A 764 32.28 51.74 -42.54
C SER A 764 32.20 51.42 -41.04
N GLY A 765 31.75 52.38 -40.21
CA GLY A 765 31.55 52.17 -38.76
C GLY A 765 30.14 51.70 -38.37
N MET A 766 29.20 51.61 -39.31
CA MET A 766 27.77 51.38 -39.03
C MET A 766 27.11 50.47 -40.08
N PRO A 767 27.44 49.17 -40.08
CA PRO A 767 27.01 48.23 -41.11
C PRO A 767 25.48 48.05 -41.19
N GLN A 768 24.75 48.20 -40.08
CA GLN A 768 23.29 48.08 -40.06
C GLN A 768 22.60 49.27 -40.77
N SER A 769 23.02 50.50 -40.49
CA SER A 769 22.49 51.70 -41.15
C SER A 769 22.83 51.72 -42.64
N ARG A 770 24.02 51.25 -43.01
CA ARG A 770 24.44 51.09 -44.41
C ARG A 770 23.53 50.13 -45.16
N SER A 771 23.32 48.93 -44.62
CA SER A 771 22.46 47.94 -45.24
C SER A 771 21.03 48.47 -45.40
N ALA A 772 20.57 49.28 -44.44
CA ALA A 772 19.23 49.85 -44.51
C ALA A 772 19.05 50.85 -45.65
N ILE A 773 20.01 51.76 -45.82
CA ILE A 773 20.03 52.74 -46.92
C ILE A 773 20.08 52.02 -48.26
N GLU A 774 20.96 51.03 -48.40
CA GLU A 774 21.12 50.27 -49.63
C GLU A 774 19.83 49.55 -50.03
N GLN A 775 19.18 48.86 -49.08
CA GLN A 775 17.92 48.15 -49.36
C GLN A 775 16.78 49.11 -49.71
N ALA A 776 16.65 50.23 -49.02
CA ALA A 776 15.63 51.23 -49.33
C ALA A 776 15.90 51.90 -50.69
N ALA A 777 17.16 52.16 -51.03
CA ALA A 777 17.58 52.71 -52.33
C ALA A 777 17.33 51.71 -53.46
N LEU A 778 17.57 50.41 -53.25
CA LEU A 778 17.23 49.36 -54.22
C LEU A 778 15.72 49.28 -54.47
N ALA A 779 14.91 49.40 -53.42
CA ALA A 779 13.46 49.47 -53.56
C ALA A 779 13.05 50.71 -54.38
N ARG A 780 13.58 51.89 -54.07
CA ARG A 780 13.34 53.10 -54.88
C ARG A 780 13.82 52.95 -56.34
N TYR A 781 14.99 52.33 -56.56
CA TYR A 781 15.54 52.06 -57.88
C TYR A 781 14.62 51.16 -58.70
N ALA A 782 14.07 50.10 -58.10
CA ALA A 782 13.12 49.21 -58.76
C ALA A 782 11.86 49.94 -59.21
N ASP A 783 11.32 50.85 -58.37
CA ASP A 783 10.17 51.67 -58.75
C ASP A 783 10.47 52.65 -59.90
N LEU A 784 11.63 53.32 -59.84
CA LEU A 784 12.10 54.20 -60.93
C LEU A 784 12.28 53.42 -62.25
N SER A 785 12.81 52.20 -62.16
CA SER A 785 13.03 51.30 -63.30
C SER A 785 11.71 50.88 -63.93
N ALA A 786 10.73 50.46 -63.11
CA ALA A 786 9.38 50.13 -63.56
C ALA A 786 8.68 51.34 -64.20
N GLY A 787 8.82 52.55 -63.63
CA GLY A 787 8.30 53.79 -64.19
C GLY A 787 8.90 54.14 -65.57
N ALA A 788 10.19 53.83 -65.77
CA ALA A 788 10.89 53.95 -67.04
C ALA A 788 10.59 52.78 -68.02
N LYS A 789 9.77 51.80 -67.61
CA LYS A 789 9.50 50.54 -68.33
C LYS A 789 10.77 49.72 -68.61
N ASP A 790 11.77 49.85 -67.74
CA ASP A 790 13.03 49.12 -67.81
C ASP A 790 13.05 48.00 -66.75
N PHE A 791 12.88 46.76 -67.22
CA PHE A 791 12.91 45.55 -66.40
C PHE A 791 14.16 44.69 -66.67
N SER A 792 15.17 45.26 -67.33
CA SER A 792 16.33 44.51 -67.82
C SER A 792 17.32 44.10 -66.72
N GLY A 793 17.28 44.77 -65.57
CA GLY A 793 18.31 44.64 -64.53
C GLY A 793 19.64 45.26 -64.93
N ALA A 794 19.71 46.04 -66.01
CA ALA A 794 20.91 46.78 -66.34
C ALA A 794 21.18 47.86 -65.28
N PHE A 795 22.46 48.04 -64.93
CA PHE A 795 22.86 49.08 -63.99
C PHE A 795 22.82 50.47 -64.64
N ASP A 796 21.97 51.34 -64.09
CA ASP A 796 21.85 52.75 -64.44
C ASP A 796 22.37 53.60 -63.27
N SER A 797 23.60 54.11 -63.39
CA SER A 797 24.24 54.92 -62.35
C SER A 797 23.44 56.17 -62.00
N SER A 798 22.83 56.84 -62.98
CA SER A 798 22.03 58.06 -62.73
C SER A 798 20.79 57.75 -61.89
N ARG A 799 20.12 56.65 -62.20
CA ARG A 799 18.95 56.15 -61.46
C ARG A 799 19.31 55.67 -60.06
N MET A 800 20.45 55.00 -59.89
CA MET A 800 20.91 54.57 -58.56
C MET A 800 21.30 55.77 -57.69
N GLN A 801 21.99 56.76 -58.24
CA GLN A 801 22.29 58.00 -57.53
C GLN A 801 21.02 58.78 -57.18
N GLN A 802 20.01 58.78 -58.07
CA GLN A 802 18.72 59.37 -57.76
C GLN A 802 18.03 58.62 -56.62
N ALA A 803 18.01 57.29 -56.65
CA ALA A 803 17.40 56.48 -55.61
C ALA A 803 18.09 56.67 -54.25
N LEU A 804 19.41 56.78 -54.23
CA LEU A 804 20.20 57.07 -53.04
C LEU A 804 19.90 58.46 -52.49
N ARG A 805 19.90 59.50 -53.34
CA ARG A 805 19.49 60.86 -52.93
C ARG A 805 18.07 60.91 -52.41
N ASP A 806 17.14 60.24 -53.08
CA ASP A 806 15.74 60.22 -52.65
C ASP A 806 15.65 59.61 -51.23
N VAL A 807 16.22 58.42 -51.02
CA VAL A 807 16.15 57.71 -49.74
C VAL A 807 16.88 58.43 -48.63
N THR A 808 18.03 59.06 -48.89
CA THR A 808 18.78 59.81 -47.87
C THR A 808 18.31 61.26 -47.74
N GLY A 809 17.35 61.72 -48.55
CA GLY A 809 16.97 63.13 -48.68
C GLY A 809 18.07 64.01 -49.27
N GLY A 810 19.07 63.40 -49.90
CA GLY A 810 20.33 64.00 -50.35
C GLY A 810 21.30 64.29 -49.20
N VAL A 811 20.85 64.23 -47.95
CA VAL A 811 21.63 64.67 -46.80
C VAL A 811 22.54 63.55 -46.31
N VAL A 812 23.83 63.87 -46.28
CA VAL A 812 24.74 63.39 -45.25
C VAL A 812 25.27 64.69 -44.60
N SER A 813 25.05 64.93 -43.31
CA SER A 813 25.12 66.28 -42.71
C SER A 813 26.54 66.69 -42.28
N TRP A 814 26.81 67.99 -42.10
CA TRP A 814 28.07 68.52 -41.54
C TRP A 814 27.74 69.39 -40.31
N GLY A 815 28.37 69.08 -39.17
CA GLY A 815 28.07 69.67 -37.85
C GLY A 815 27.64 68.63 -36.79
N GLN A 816 27.64 69.00 -35.51
CA GLN A 816 27.39 68.08 -34.39
C GLN A 816 25.95 67.52 -34.38
N GLY A 817 25.83 66.19 -34.38
CA GLY A 817 24.70 65.47 -33.76
C GLY A 817 23.43 65.22 -34.58
N THR A 818 23.50 65.16 -35.91
CA THR A 818 22.31 64.84 -36.72
C THR A 818 22.06 63.33 -36.87
N LYS A 819 20.78 62.96 -36.96
CA LYS A 819 20.30 61.57 -37.02
C LYS A 819 19.77 61.25 -38.42
N LEU A 820 20.30 60.23 -39.08
CA LEU A 820 19.74 59.74 -40.35
C LEU A 820 18.50 58.90 -40.01
N PHE A 821 17.32 59.30 -40.51
CA PHE A 821 16.03 58.71 -40.14
C PHE A 821 15.72 58.72 -38.62
N GLY A 822 16.30 59.62 -37.83
CA GLY A 822 16.09 59.60 -36.38
C GLY A 822 16.90 58.55 -35.59
N LEU A 823 17.78 57.80 -36.28
CA LEU A 823 18.77 56.89 -35.69
C LEU A 823 20.06 57.66 -35.31
N ALA A 824 20.64 57.38 -34.14
CA ALA A 824 21.85 58.06 -33.69
C ALA A 824 23.07 57.66 -34.55
N GLY A 825 23.86 58.65 -35.00
CA GLY A 825 25.25 58.43 -35.43
C GLY A 825 25.66 58.75 -36.88
N VAL A 826 25.21 59.81 -37.55
CA VAL A 826 25.78 60.14 -38.89
C VAL A 826 26.10 61.63 -39.06
N PRO A 827 27.37 61.97 -39.32
CA PRO A 827 27.64 63.14 -40.16
C PRO A 827 28.71 62.88 -41.24
N LYS A 828 28.47 63.37 -42.47
CA LYS A 828 29.46 63.83 -43.45
C LYS A 828 28.81 64.42 -44.71
N VAL A 829 29.03 65.67 -45.10
CA VAL A 829 28.53 66.23 -46.38
C VAL A 829 29.14 65.59 -47.63
N ILE A 830 28.32 65.38 -48.67
CA ILE A 830 28.78 65.00 -50.02
C ILE A 830 29.74 66.10 -50.49
N PRO A 831 31.03 65.84 -50.71
CA PRO A 831 31.98 66.87 -51.11
C PRO A 831 31.64 67.45 -52.50
N PRO A 832 31.94 68.72 -52.77
CA PRO A 832 31.58 69.39 -54.02
C PRO A 832 32.35 68.88 -55.24
N LYS A 833 33.40 68.07 -55.02
CA LYS A 833 34.17 67.39 -56.07
C LYS A 833 34.38 65.92 -55.69
N PRO A 834 34.16 64.97 -56.62
CA PRO A 834 34.49 63.57 -56.40
C PRO A 834 35.95 63.38 -55.99
N GLY A 835 36.19 62.63 -54.91
CA GLY A 835 37.54 62.37 -54.37
C GLY A 835 38.08 63.40 -53.39
N MET A 836 37.36 64.50 -53.12
CA MET A 836 37.72 65.44 -52.05
C MET A 836 37.52 64.79 -50.68
N THR A 837 38.54 64.89 -49.81
CA THR A 837 38.53 64.37 -48.44
C THR A 837 37.76 65.29 -47.49
N ASP A 838 37.44 64.82 -46.28
CA ASP A 838 36.75 65.64 -45.27
C ASP A 838 37.57 66.84 -44.81
N SER A 839 38.89 66.66 -44.74
CA SER A 839 39.81 67.75 -44.45
C SER A 839 39.84 68.74 -45.63
N GLU A 840 39.83 68.19 -46.85
CA GLU A 840 39.52 68.82 -48.13
C GLU A 840 38.38 69.83 -48.02
N PHE A 841 37.22 69.27 -47.66
CA PHE A 841 35.95 69.95 -47.60
C PHE A 841 35.84 70.90 -46.40
N GLY A 842 36.35 70.50 -45.23
CA GLY A 842 36.41 71.36 -44.04
C GLY A 842 37.20 72.65 -44.32
N LYS A 843 38.37 72.53 -44.97
CA LYS A 843 39.15 73.70 -45.41
C LYS A 843 38.39 74.58 -46.41
N LEU A 844 37.61 73.97 -47.31
CA LEU A 844 36.77 74.71 -48.25
C LEU A 844 35.67 75.50 -47.52
N ILE A 845 34.97 74.89 -46.57
CA ILE A 845 33.97 75.56 -45.73
C ILE A 845 34.61 76.66 -44.88
N ASP A 846 35.79 76.39 -44.33
CA ASP A 846 36.57 77.37 -43.58
C ASP A 846 37.03 78.55 -44.45
N SER A 847 37.16 78.36 -45.76
CA SER A 847 37.51 79.42 -46.71
C SER A 847 36.33 80.33 -47.14
N LEU A 848 35.10 80.03 -46.73
CA LEU A 848 33.93 80.87 -47.06
C LEU A 848 33.98 82.22 -46.34
N THR A 849 33.85 83.30 -47.10
CA THR A 849 33.80 84.68 -46.62
C THR A 849 32.35 85.17 -46.58
N ASP A 850 32.08 86.29 -45.90
CA ASP A 850 30.74 86.90 -45.89
C ASP A 850 30.26 87.26 -47.31
N ALA A 851 31.19 87.53 -48.24
CA ALA A 851 30.87 87.80 -49.65
C ALA A 851 30.38 86.54 -50.39
N ASP A 852 30.90 85.36 -50.06
CA ASP A 852 30.45 84.09 -50.65
C ASP A 852 29.01 83.72 -50.22
N LEU A 853 28.55 84.30 -49.10
CA LEU A 853 27.21 84.09 -48.54
C LEU A 853 26.27 85.27 -48.82
N MET A 854 26.69 86.22 -49.66
CA MET A 854 25.91 87.43 -49.94
C MET A 854 24.56 87.08 -50.57
N GLY A 855 23.48 87.64 -50.02
CA GLY A 855 22.11 87.33 -50.42
C GLY A 855 21.48 86.13 -49.70
N MET A 856 22.24 85.41 -48.87
CA MET A 856 21.74 84.37 -47.97
C MET A 856 21.29 84.99 -46.64
N THR A 857 20.00 84.86 -46.34
CA THR A 857 19.37 85.42 -45.13
C THR A 857 18.67 84.35 -44.30
N THR A 858 18.48 84.58 -42.99
CA THR A 858 17.65 83.73 -42.14
C THR A 858 16.18 83.78 -42.58
N GLY A 859 15.34 82.90 -42.04
CA GLY A 859 13.88 82.97 -42.27
C GLY A 859 13.24 84.31 -41.86
N SER A 860 13.91 85.11 -41.02
CA SER A 860 13.52 86.46 -40.63
C SER A 860 14.11 87.58 -41.51
N GLY A 861 14.84 87.25 -42.57
CA GLY A 861 15.46 88.22 -43.49
C GLY A 861 16.81 88.78 -43.03
N THR A 862 17.43 88.23 -41.98
CA THR A 862 18.73 88.71 -41.47
C THR A 862 19.88 88.10 -42.27
N GLN A 863 20.82 88.91 -42.76
CA GLN A 863 22.00 88.42 -43.47
C GLN A 863 22.85 87.47 -42.60
N ILE A 864 23.17 86.29 -43.12
CA ILE A 864 23.96 85.28 -42.40
C ILE A 864 25.46 85.54 -42.63
N LYS A 865 26.25 85.59 -41.56
CA LYS A 865 27.72 85.75 -41.61
C LYS A 865 28.43 84.41 -41.73
N ALA A 866 29.62 84.38 -42.33
CA ALA A 866 30.41 83.17 -42.50
C ALA A 866 30.86 82.56 -41.17
N SER A 867 31.11 83.37 -40.13
CA SER A 867 31.42 82.86 -38.79
C SER A 867 30.23 82.17 -38.12
N GLU A 868 29.02 82.69 -38.34
CA GLU A 868 27.78 82.11 -37.82
C GLU A 868 27.40 80.85 -38.59
N PHE A 869 27.53 80.89 -39.91
CA PHE A 869 27.36 79.77 -40.80
C PHE A 869 28.25 78.58 -40.39
N ARG A 870 29.56 78.77 -40.22
CA ARG A 870 30.46 77.67 -39.80
C ARG A 870 30.09 77.04 -38.46
N ARG A 871 29.46 77.82 -37.57
CA ARG A 871 29.15 77.37 -36.21
C ARG A 871 27.77 76.71 -36.11
N LEU A 872 26.79 77.20 -36.86
CA LEU A 872 25.37 76.89 -36.66
C LEU A 872 24.68 76.34 -37.90
N ALA A 873 25.28 76.47 -39.08
CA ALA A 873 24.67 75.99 -40.30
C ALA A 873 24.79 74.47 -40.43
N SER A 874 23.70 73.87 -40.90
CA SER A 874 23.68 72.52 -41.42
C SER A 874 23.51 72.59 -42.94
N LEU A 875 24.28 71.78 -43.66
CA LEU A 875 24.22 71.69 -45.12
C LEU A 875 23.40 70.48 -45.54
N HIS A 876 22.53 70.71 -46.53
CA HIS A 876 21.64 69.74 -47.14
C HIS A 876 21.93 69.68 -48.64
N ASP A 877 22.08 68.51 -49.25
CA ASP A 877 22.40 68.39 -50.68
C ASP A 877 21.30 68.99 -51.57
N ALA A 878 21.73 69.74 -52.59
CA ALA A 878 20.89 70.30 -53.65
C ALA A 878 21.42 69.93 -55.05
N GLY A 879 22.25 68.89 -55.13
CA GLY A 879 22.92 68.40 -56.32
C GLY A 879 24.44 68.60 -56.24
N PRO A 880 25.21 68.11 -57.24
CA PRO A 880 26.67 68.07 -57.18
C PRO A 880 27.29 69.43 -56.85
N GLY A 881 27.89 69.53 -55.66
CA GLY A 881 28.51 70.75 -55.13
C GLY A 881 27.56 71.89 -54.82
N ARG A 882 26.26 71.64 -54.68
CA ARG A 882 25.23 72.63 -54.31
C ARG A 882 24.53 72.19 -53.04
N TYR A 883 24.27 73.13 -52.14
CA TYR A 883 23.69 72.82 -50.82
C TYR A 883 22.62 73.83 -50.42
N MET A 884 21.50 73.34 -49.89
CA MET A 884 20.59 74.17 -49.10
C MET A 884 21.15 74.33 -47.69
N VAL A 885 20.98 75.52 -47.12
CA VAL A 885 21.56 75.88 -45.84
C VAL A 885 20.45 75.99 -44.80
N GLU A 886 20.51 75.20 -43.73
CA GLU A 886 19.62 75.32 -42.59
C GLU A 886 20.37 75.98 -41.42
N ILE A 887 19.78 77.02 -40.84
CA ILE A 887 20.38 77.75 -39.73
C ILE A 887 19.29 78.40 -38.87
N GLY A 888 19.37 78.23 -37.55
CA GLY A 888 18.38 78.80 -36.62
C GLY A 888 16.97 78.17 -36.69
N GLY A 889 16.86 76.90 -37.10
CA GLY A 889 15.60 76.16 -37.12
C GLY A 889 14.78 76.29 -38.41
N GLY A 890 15.38 76.79 -39.50
CA GLY A 890 14.76 76.83 -40.83
C GLY A 890 15.79 77.07 -41.96
N PHE A 891 15.33 76.92 -43.20
CA PHE A 891 16.19 77.14 -44.39
C PHE A 891 16.48 78.62 -44.62
N ALA A 892 17.74 78.91 -44.93
CA ALA A 892 18.17 80.21 -45.39
C ALA A 892 17.49 80.56 -46.72
N ARG A 893 17.17 81.84 -46.90
CA ARG A 893 16.46 82.36 -48.07
C ARG A 893 17.31 83.32 -48.88
N GLY A 894 17.14 83.26 -50.20
CA GLY A 894 17.64 84.24 -51.14
C GLY A 894 16.86 85.55 -51.10
N THR A 895 17.38 86.55 -51.82
CA THR A 895 16.73 87.86 -51.96
C THR A 895 15.38 87.80 -52.70
N ASP A 896 15.12 86.71 -53.41
CA ASP A 896 13.85 86.38 -54.07
C ASP A 896 12.85 85.64 -53.16
N GLY A 897 13.22 85.41 -51.90
CA GLY A 897 12.40 84.71 -50.92
C GLY A 897 12.36 83.18 -51.08
N GLN A 898 13.04 82.63 -52.10
CA GLN A 898 13.19 81.19 -52.30
C GLN A 898 14.32 80.64 -51.42
N PRO A 899 14.38 79.32 -51.15
CA PRO A 899 15.49 78.74 -50.41
C PRO A 899 16.83 79.02 -51.11
N PHE A 900 17.80 79.55 -50.35
CA PHE A 900 19.11 79.87 -50.90
C PHE A 900 19.89 78.58 -51.16
N VAL A 901 20.40 78.43 -52.38
CA VAL A 901 21.25 77.30 -52.78
C VAL A 901 22.70 77.77 -52.84
N LEU A 902 23.49 77.30 -51.89
CA LEU A 902 24.94 77.52 -51.82
C LEU A 902 25.65 76.62 -52.83
N ASP A 903 26.11 77.20 -53.93
CA ASP A 903 26.90 76.50 -54.95
C ASP A 903 28.41 76.59 -54.66
N LEU A 904 28.98 75.50 -54.16
CA LEU A 904 30.41 75.35 -53.88
C LEU A 904 31.18 74.72 -55.04
N SER A 905 30.50 74.28 -56.11
CA SER A 905 31.14 73.57 -57.23
C SER A 905 32.20 74.41 -57.93
N ARG A 906 31.95 75.72 -58.09
CA ARG A 906 32.89 76.67 -58.74
C ARG A 906 34.08 77.05 -57.89
N LYS A 907 33.93 77.04 -56.56
CA LYS A 907 35.00 77.38 -55.60
C LYS A 907 35.90 76.18 -55.29
N ALA A 908 35.39 74.97 -55.56
CA ALA A 908 36.12 73.70 -55.45
C ALA A 908 36.91 73.31 -56.72
N GLN A 909 36.65 73.98 -57.85
CA GLN A 909 37.45 73.91 -59.08
C GLN A 909 38.64 74.85 -58.98
#